data_AF-B3R590-F1
#
_entry.id   AF-B3R590-F1
#
_cell.length_a   1.000
_cell.length_b   1.000
_cell.length_c   1.000
_cell.angle_alpha   90.00
_cell.angle_beta   90.00
_cell.angle_gamma   90.00
#
_symmetry.space_group_name_H-M   'P 1'
#
loop_
_entity.id
_entity.type
_entity.pdbx_description
1 polymer ?
#
loop_
_entity_poly.entity_id
_entity_poly.type
_entity_poly.pdbx_seq_one_letter_code
_entity_poly.pdbx_strand_id
1 'polypeptide(L)'
;MAPDEALIMEMPVKMAQGSARDLAQDVAQGVAQDVAQTAAQEFDVFLTPVARPELGEIRIDEALFAVGRSELPFAAYPEALAAPLSRRHARIFAEHGTVYVADLGSKNGTRVNGAAVARQPAQLSDGDEVAFGPALSFRVRLSPRAPQPQPPRVALTLVPERHDVGLQPLHVEQFPYLVSKGDDAFARFRDSYPHQVNYLSRRHAHVYLKGGIPFIEDLGSTNGTFVNGKRLADHGVPLDDGDLIAFGGNHFVYKAHVRYTSAGDATATRSVLQPADAPDAPATSAVPAAGSDGGSAIAAATPAARDDADRTTFVGAPDSFLDIFCVDYAAHQEDEVNAEAEALAAAATAAGAGATGRRQRGRAALLAAEGARLFGLGHPARVRRAARWGGALLLLALVAGVAVYWRGAPERAVQSRFAAGDHAGAAQAADSYLARHPDDIAVQAVGTEALLRAYVPDFAARLKARDMAGADTVLARLRQLSTHNAEARPLVAELDWIGRLERFTAPRGADAPIRLYTDEAPMRQLLAYWNQDTAAHQRALGRVAADVPAFRDLYADALSDVRRLQNDASVYLAAIDRLNATIAAELGRDRPEALQPVLAEYREKYPRLAGLDRVQSDLDRYTGLLQALRARRPGPLVTRLADSRFATPPFQAQLASLAPRLPSPELARQYADAARAWQQGDSAAALAALSQIRGGPWADDLARDVAHKQKVAAQYAALQSARGSRGYEDRLLDFYAMLDAEEDSHFARAVEGDVNGVRDSALRRARELMASAVAAWKQYRANGVIGGEQRLEPGISPKFRAQARLLSQAQDDARQGMRIFTQLRAGESADLAQLAKVEQEIRAEAEQQRHALRELGTVLDPAVLKAKLGLIGGEDPGNAPASAAAAAAPPSPGPAGKP
;
A
#
# COMPACT_ATOMS: atom_id res chain seq x y z
N MET A 1 -62.19 -14.79 -11.12
CA MET A 1 -61.35 -14.89 -12.33
C MET A 1 -59.93 -14.58 -11.92
N ALA A 2 -59.00 -15.50 -12.16
CA ALA A 2 -57.57 -15.36 -11.86
C ALA A 2 -56.78 -15.63 -13.15
N PRO A 3 -55.59 -15.02 -13.35
CA PRO A 3 -54.79 -15.18 -14.57
C PRO A 3 -53.61 -16.17 -14.43
N ASP A 4 -53.27 -16.76 -15.56
CA ASP A 4 -51.99 -17.31 -16.06
C ASP A 4 -50.81 -17.66 -15.12
N GLU A 5 -50.31 -18.89 -15.26
CA GLU A 5 -48.92 -19.27 -14.95
C GLU A 5 -48.28 -20.17 -16.04
N ALA A 6 -47.08 -19.76 -16.46
CA ALA A 6 -45.87 -20.52 -16.84
C ALA A 6 -45.93 -21.80 -17.73
N LEU A 7 -45.11 -21.78 -18.80
CA LEU A 7 -44.65 -22.99 -19.51
C LEU A 7 -43.14 -22.93 -19.87
N ILE A 8 -42.35 -23.70 -19.11
CA ILE A 8 -41.20 -24.57 -19.50
C ILE A 8 -40.29 -24.14 -20.68
N MET A 9 -38.98 -24.02 -20.43
CA MET A 9 -37.93 -24.74 -21.21
C MET A 9 -36.59 -24.88 -20.47
N GLU A 10 -35.85 -25.95 -20.77
CA GLU A 10 -34.64 -26.40 -20.06
C GLU A 10 -33.32 -25.82 -20.60
N MET A 11 -32.24 -25.98 -19.82
CA MET A 11 -30.85 -25.68 -20.20
C MET A 11 -30.29 -26.69 -21.24
N PRO A 12 -29.23 -26.30 -21.98
CA PRO A 12 -27.99 -27.06 -21.83
C PRO A 12 -26.69 -26.21 -21.85
N VAL A 13 -25.57 -26.85 -21.46
CA VAL A 13 -24.22 -26.25 -21.28
C VAL A 13 -23.27 -26.59 -22.44
N LYS A 14 -22.44 -25.61 -22.88
CA LYS A 14 -21.05 -25.72 -23.42
C LYS A 14 -20.52 -24.28 -23.69
N MET A 15 -19.40 -23.83 -23.10
CA MET A 15 -17.98 -24.02 -23.49
C MET A 15 -17.62 -23.52 -24.91
N ALA A 16 -16.47 -22.89 -25.21
CA ALA A 16 -15.47 -22.15 -24.42
C ALA A 16 -14.40 -21.57 -25.41
N GLN A 17 -14.36 -20.25 -25.67
CA GLN A 17 -13.24 -19.60 -26.38
C GLN A 17 -13.13 -18.12 -25.95
N GLY A 18 -12.07 -17.76 -25.21
CA GLY A 18 -11.85 -16.39 -24.73
C GLY A 18 -10.89 -16.31 -23.54
N SER A 19 -9.64 -16.77 -23.71
CA SER A 19 -8.61 -16.73 -22.65
C SER A 19 -7.17 -16.62 -23.17
N ALA A 20 -6.99 -16.30 -24.46
CA ALA A 20 -5.68 -16.29 -25.13
C ALA A 20 -5.26 -14.93 -25.72
N ARG A 21 -6.07 -13.88 -25.53
CA ARG A 21 -5.73 -12.50 -25.98
C ARG A 21 -5.38 -11.57 -24.83
N ASP A 22 -6.02 -11.71 -23.68
CA ASP A 22 -5.80 -10.78 -22.56
C ASP A 22 -4.46 -11.06 -21.85
N LEU A 23 -4.04 -12.34 -21.71
CA LEU A 23 -2.69 -12.68 -21.23
C LEU A 23 -1.56 -12.12 -22.13
N ALA A 24 -1.80 -11.92 -23.43
CA ALA A 24 -0.81 -11.31 -24.32
C ALA A 24 -0.70 -9.79 -24.12
N GLN A 25 -1.72 -9.14 -23.54
CA GLN A 25 -1.67 -7.72 -23.18
C GLN A 25 -1.07 -7.49 -21.79
N ASP A 26 -1.34 -8.35 -20.81
CA ASP A 26 -0.74 -8.24 -19.47
C ASP A 26 0.78 -8.52 -19.48
N VAL A 27 1.26 -9.49 -20.26
CA VAL A 27 2.72 -9.70 -20.42
C VAL A 27 3.37 -8.51 -21.13
N ALA A 28 2.68 -7.88 -22.09
CA ALA A 28 3.17 -6.66 -22.74
C ALA A 28 3.21 -5.45 -21.77
N GLN A 29 2.31 -5.37 -20.79
CA GLN A 29 2.32 -4.32 -19.76
C GLN A 29 3.36 -4.61 -18.65
N GLY A 30 3.58 -5.87 -18.27
CA GLY A 30 4.63 -6.26 -17.34
C GLY A 30 6.03 -5.94 -17.88
N VAL A 31 6.30 -6.30 -19.15
CA VAL A 31 7.57 -5.93 -19.82
C VAL A 31 7.68 -4.42 -20.00
N ALA A 32 6.57 -3.71 -20.22
CA ALA A 32 6.58 -2.25 -20.26
C ALA A 32 6.90 -1.59 -18.90
N GLN A 33 6.72 -2.27 -17.76
CA GLN A 33 7.08 -1.74 -16.44
C GLN A 33 8.58 -1.88 -16.11
N ASP A 34 9.27 -2.93 -16.55
CA ASP A 34 10.73 -2.98 -16.49
C ASP A 34 11.36 -1.92 -17.42
N VAL A 35 10.77 -1.71 -18.61
CA VAL A 35 11.15 -0.59 -19.48
C VAL A 35 10.82 0.77 -18.84
N ALA A 36 9.79 0.86 -17.98
CA ALA A 36 9.44 2.09 -17.25
C ALA A 36 10.33 2.39 -16.03
N GLN A 37 11.11 1.43 -15.52
CA GLN A 37 12.24 1.75 -14.62
C GLN A 37 13.39 2.44 -15.36
N THR A 38 13.39 2.43 -16.70
CA THR A 38 14.27 3.27 -17.54
C THR A 38 13.74 4.72 -17.64
N ALA A 39 13.24 5.26 -16.52
CA ALA A 39 12.76 6.63 -16.40
C ALA A 39 13.92 7.63 -16.42
N ALA A 40 14.35 7.97 -17.64
CA ALA A 40 15.11 9.16 -18.01
C ALA A 40 16.22 9.61 -17.03
N GLN A 41 17.42 9.06 -17.23
CA GLN A 41 18.64 9.83 -16.99
C GLN A 41 18.61 11.02 -17.98
N GLU A 42 18.13 12.20 -17.54
CA GLU A 42 18.04 13.40 -18.37
C GLU A 42 19.41 13.92 -18.84
N PHE A 43 20.47 13.47 -18.17
CA PHE A 43 21.86 13.86 -18.40
C PHE A 43 22.75 12.62 -18.50
N ASP A 44 23.69 12.63 -19.44
CA ASP A 44 24.82 11.72 -19.44
C ASP A 44 25.86 12.19 -18.41
N VAL A 45 26.44 11.24 -17.68
CA VAL A 45 27.54 11.52 -16.74
C VAL A 45 28.87 11.18 -17.42
N PHE A 46 29.73 12.18 -17.58
CA PHE A 46 31.07 12.00 -18.12
C PHE A 46 32.10 12.08 -17.00
N LEU A 47 33.04 11.14 -16.98
CA LEU A 47 34.20 11.15 -16.10
C LEU A 47 35.45 11.42 -16.94
N THR A 48 35.93 12.67 -16.92
CA THR A 48 37.15 13.08 -17.61
C THR A 48 38.36 12.89 -16.67
N PRO A 49 39.39 12.07 -16.98
CA PRO A 49 40.55 11.89 -16.11
C PRO A 49 41.28 13.22 -15.83
N VAL A 50 41.53 13.54 -14.56
CA VAL A 50 42.16 14.83 -14.17
C VAL A 50 43.68 14.80 -14.33
N ALA A 51 44.31 13.72 -13.91
CA ALA A 51 45.78 13.58 -13.91
C ALA A 51 46.34 12.84 -15.13
N ARG A 52 45.49 12.18 -15.93
CA ARG A 52 45.88 11.20 -16.96
C ARG A 52 44.93 11.20 -18.18
N PRO A 53 44.93 12.26 -19.00
CA PRO A 53 44.02 12.38 -20.14
C PRO A 53 44.18 11.24 -21.17
N GLU A 54 45.30 10.51 -21.16
CA GLU A 54 45.54 9.33 -22.01
C GLU A 54 44.60 8.14 -21.73
N LEU A 55 43.91 8.12 -20.59
CA LEU A 55 42.97 7.04 -20.23
C LEU A 55 41.60 7.17 -20.93
N GLY A 56 41.36 8.28 -21.64
CA GLY A 56 40.10 8.57 -22.31
C GLY A 56 38.98 8.99 -21.34
N GLU A 57 37.93 9.58 -21.90
CA GLU A 57 36.73 9.93 -21.13
C GLU A 57 35.79 8.74 -21.00
N ILE A 58 35.29 8.50 -19.79
CA ILE A 58 34.25 7.50 -19.55
C ILE A 58 32.89 8.19 -19.65
N ARG A 59 32.06 7.81 -20.62
CA ARG A 59 30.64 8.16 -20.66
C ARG A 59 29.85 7.08 -19.93
N ILE A 60 29.06 7.50 -18.95
CA ILE A 60 28.09 6.67 -18.25
C ILE A 60 26.72 7.00 -18.82
N ASP A 61 26.16 6.06 -19.57
CA ASP A 61 24.81 6.11 -20.11
C ASP A 61 23.83 5.13 -19.44
N GLU A 62 24.35 4.24 -18.58
CA GLU A 62 23.58 3.34 -17.71
C GLU A 62 23.14 3.99 -16.38
N ALA A 63 22.00 3.53 -15.85
CA ALA A 63 21.41 4.07 -14.62
C ALA A 63 22.22 3.75 -13.35
N LEU A 64 23.01 2.68 -13.38
CA LEU A 64 23.91 2.25 -12.30
C LEU A 64 25.21 1.73 -12.93
N PHE A 65 26.30 2.47 -12.72
CA PHE A 65 27.63 2.18 -13.24
C PHE A 65 28.55 1.60 -12.17
N ALA A 66 29.14 0.44 -12.46
CA ALA A 66 30.00 -0.28 -11.52
C ALA A 66 31.47 0.14 -11.67
N VAL A 67 32.10 0.54 -10.56
CA VAL A 67 33.52 0.89 -10.51
C VAL A 67 34.28 -0.21 -9.78
N GLY A 68 35.25 -0.81 -10.45
CA GLY A 68 36.10 -1.86 -9.87
C GLY A 68 37.18 -2.33 -10.82
N ARG A 69 38.24 -2.95 -10.30
CA ARG A 69 39.41 -3.39 -11.09
C ARG A 69 39.11 -4.44 -12.18
N SER A 70 37.93 -5.04 -12.13
CA SER A 70 37.46 -6.08 -13.05
C SER A 70 36.30 -5.61 -13.92
N GLU A 71 35.86 -4.35 -13.75
CA GLU A 71 34.81 -3.72 -14.54
C GLU A 71 35.44 -2.88 -15.66
N LEU A 72 34.83 -2.88 -16.85
CA LEU A 72 35.25 -1.96 -17.92
C LEU A 72 34.80 -0.52 -17.60
N PRO A 73 35.58 0.51 -17.99
CA PRO A 73 36.85 0.43 -18.71
C PRO A 73 38.07 0.19 -17.80
N PHE A 74 37.93 0.21 -16.47
CA PHE A 74 39.03 0.11 -15.51
C PHE A 74 39.85 -1.18 -15.63
N ALA A 75 39.22 -2.30 -16.02
CA ALA A 75 39.88 -3.57 -16.29
C ALA A 75 40.82 -3.55 -17.51
N ALA A 76 40.65 -2.57 -18.42
CA ALA A 76 41.54 -2.36 -19.57
C ALA A 76 42.68 -1.37 -19.27
N TYR A 77 42.69 -0.74 -18.08
CA TYR A 77 43.79 0.13 -17.68
C TYR A 77 45.05 -0.68 -17.31
N PRO A 78 46.26 -0.11 -17.46
CA PRO A 78 47.50 -0.76 -17.04
C PRO A 78 47.42 -1.28 -15.59
N GLU A 79 47.98 -2.47 -15.34
CA GLU A 79 47.84 -3.18 -14.06
C GLU A 79 48.22 -2.31 -12.84
N ALA A 80 49.23 -1.45 -12.97
CA ALA A 80 49.65 -0.51 -11.92
C ALA A 80 48.55 0.51 -11.50
N LEU A 81 47.56 0.78 -12.36
CA LEU A 81 46.42 1.66 -12.09
C LEU A 81 45.16 0.89 -11.70
N ALA A 82 44.97 -0.32 -12.24
CA ALA A 82 43.84 -1.19 -11.89
C ALA A 82 44.04 -1.90 -10.53
N ALA A 83 45.27 -2.30 -10.17
CA ALA A 83 45.55 -3.05 -8.94
C ALA A 83 45.21 -2.30 -7.62
N PRO A 84 45.32 -0.96 -7.52
CA PRO A 84 44.81 -0.19 -6.39
C PRO A 84 43.27 -0.14 -6.29
N LEU A 85 42.52 -0.48 -7.34
CA LEU A 85 41.07 -0.60 -7.25
C LEU A 85 40.67 -1.92 -6.58
N SER A 86 39.53 -1.91 -5.90
CA SER A 86 38.91 -3.14 -5.37
C SER A 86 38.08 -3.80 -6.46
N ARG A 87 37.78 -5.11 -6.36
CA ARG A 87 36.94 -5.82 -7.35
C ARG A 87 35.56 -5.17 -7.46
N ARG A 88 34.94 -4.89 -6.32
CA ARG A 88 33.81 -3.98 -6.14
C ARG A 88 34.39 -2.78 -5.39
N HIS A 89 34.56 -1.62 -6.03
CA HIS A 89 35.16 -0.43 -5.41
C HIS A 89 34.07 0.60 -5.09
N ALA A 90 33.33 1.05 -6.09
CA ALA A 90 32.22 1.98 -5.92
C ALA A 90 31.09 1.70 -6.92
N ARG A 91 29.98 2.41 -6.77
CA ARG A 91 28.91 2.53 -7.77
C ARG A 91 28.55 3.99 -7.96
N ILE A 92 28.33 4.40 -9.21
CA ILE A 92 27.68 5.67 -9.55
C ILE A 92 26.27 5.36 -10.00
N PHE A 93 25.27 6.12 -9.58
CA PHE A 93 23.88 5.93 -9.98
C PHE A 93 23.13 7.26 -10.01
N ALA A 94 22.02 7.32 -10.72
CA ALA A 94 21.13 8.48 -10.74
C ALA A 94 19.78 8.16 -10.09
N GLU A 95 19.30 9.05 -9.23
CA GLU A 95 18.02 8.91 -8.54
C GLU A 95 17.33 10.30 -8.48
N HIS A 96 16.04 10.38 -8.83
CA HIS A 96 15.27 11.63 -8.84
C HIS A 96 15.96 12.82 -9.57
N GLY A 97 16.67 12.54 -10.68
CA GLY A 97 17.41 13.54 -11.46
C GLY A 97 18.76 13.98 -10.86
N THR A 98 19.18 13.38 -9.73
CA THR A 98 20.44 13.66 -9.04
C THR A 98 21.41 12.48 -9.16
N VAL A 99 22.71 12.76 -9.35
CA VAL A 99 23.75 11.72 -9.46
C VAL A 99 24.42 11.51 -8.09
N TYR A 100 24.70 10.26 -7.75
CA TYR A 100 25.35 9.85 -6.50
C TYR A 100 26.50 8.87 -6.77
N VAL A 101 27.48 8.84 -5.85
CA VAL A 101 28.52 7.81 -5.78
C VAL A 101 28.54 7.18 -4.39
N ALA A 102 28.59 5.84 -4.34
CA ALA A 102 28.66 5.06 -3.11
C ALA A 102 29.92 4.19 -3.11
N ASP A 103 30.72 4.27 -2.04
CA ASP A 103 31.84 3.35 -1.81
C ASP A 103 31.31 1.99 -1.30
N LEU A 104 31.81 0.90 -1.88
CA LEU A 104 31.35 -0.46 -1.54
C LEU A 104 32.25 -1.15 -0.49
N GLY A 105 32.86 -0.39 0.41
CA GLY A 105 33.85 -0.88 1.37
C GLY A 105 35.21 -1.11 0.73
N SER A 106 35.62 -0.21 -0.17
CA SER A 106 36.83 -0.35 -0.94
C SER A 106 38.09 -0.21 -0.08
N LYS A 107 39.14 -0.97 -0.41
CA LYS A 107 40.37 -1.01 0.40
C LYS A 107 41.10 0.34 0.50
N ASN A 108 40.97 1.18 -0.53
CA ASN A 108 41.68 2.46 -0.63
C ASN A 108 40.76 3.69 -0.55
N GLY A 109 39.44 3.47 -0.47
CA GLY A 109 38.42 4.51 -0.36
C GLY A 109 38.11 5.26 -1.66
N THR A 110 36.84 5.64 -1.81
CA THR A 110 36.35 6.62 -2.78
C THR A 110 36.33 8.01 -2.14
N ARG A 111 36.63 9.05 -2.93
CA ARG A 111 36.59 10.45 -2.50
C ARG A 111 35.84 11.33 -3.49
N VAL A 112 35.18 12.38 -3.00
CA VAL A 112 34.60 13.47 -3.80
C VAL A 112 35.17 14.78 -3.28
N ASN A 113 35.77 15.59 -4.15
CA ASN A 113 36.47 16.84 -3.82
C ASN A 113 37.48 16.68 -2.64
N GLY A 114 38.16 15.53 -2.60
CA GLY A 114 39.12 15.16 -1.54
C GLY A 114 38.51 14.58 -0.25
N ALA A 115 37.23 14.85 0.04
CA ALA A 115 36.50 14.26 1.16
C ALA A 115 36.20 12.78 0.91
N ALA A 116 36.33 11.92 1.92
CA ALA A 116 36.06 10.49 1.78
C ALA A 116 34.55 10.21 1.78
N VAL A 117 34.08 9.40 0.84
CA VAL A 117 32.71 8.90 0.82
C VAL A 117 32.56 7.91 1.97
N ALA A 118 31.66 8.21 2.91
CA ALA A 118 31.42 7.39 4.09
C ALA A 118 30.43 6.25 3.77
N ARG A 119 29.78 5.67 4.79
CA ARG A 119 28.76 4.62 4.63
C ARG A 119 27.48 5.06 3.89
N GLN A 120 27.33 6.34 3.56
CA GLN A 120 26.21 6.89 2.80
C GLN A 120 26.71 7.39 1.43
N PRO A 121 25.90 7.28 0.36
CA PRO A 121 26.25 7.82 -0.95
C PRO A 121 26.50 9.33 -0.88
N ALA A 122 27.55 9.80 -1.56
CA ALA A 122 27.81 11.21 -1.76
C ALA A 122 27.16 11.69 -3.06
N GLN A 123 26.49 12.84 -3.03
CA GLN A 123 25.98 13.49 -4.24
C GLN A 123 27.15 13.97 -5.12
N LEU A 124 26.99 13.83 -6.44
CA LEU A 124 27.90 14.35 -7.47
C LEU A 124 27.23 15.49 -8.24
N SER A 125 27.94 16.60 -8.38
CA SER A 125 27.54 17.77 -9.17
C SER A 125 28.44 17.94 -10.41
N ASP A 126 27.99 18.75 -11.37
CA ASP A 126 28.83 19.13 -12.51
C ASP A 126 30.10 19.87 -12.04
N GLY A 127 31.26 19.40 -12.51
CA GLY A 127 32.58 19.95 -12.15
C GLY A 127 33.28 19.30 -10.95
N ASP A 128 32.61 18.43 -10.18
CA ASP A 128 33.21 17.75 -9.02
C ASP A 128 34.38 16.81 -9.41
N GLU A 129 35.38 16.66 -8.55
CA GLU A 129 36.44 15.67 -8.72
C GLU A 129 36.18 14.41 -7.87
N VAL A 130 35.86 13.30 -8.52
CA VAL A 130 35.72 11.98 -7.89
C VAL A 130 37.01 11.17 -8.06
N ALA A 131 37.51 10.58 -6.97
CA ALA A 131 38.73 9.77 -6.97
C ALA A 131 38.49 8.37 -6.40
N PHE A 132 39.02 7.36 -7.09
CA PHE A 132 38.89 5.94 -6.75
C PHE A 132 40.26 5.40 -6.35
N GLY A 133 40.52 5.33 -5.04
CA GLY A 133 41.85 5.09 -4.50
C GLY A 133 42.85 6.22 -4.81
N PRO A 134 44.17 5.96 -4.73
CA PRO A 134 45.20 7.01 -4.71
C PRO A 134 45.66 7.48 -6.10
N ALA A 135 45.26 6.84 -7.19
CA ALA A 135 45.90 6.98 -8.51
C ALA A 135 44.96 7.35 -9.67
N LEU A 136 43.65 7.34 -9.44
CA LEU A 136 42.63 7.58 -10.45
C LEU A 136 41.64 8.64 -9.94
N SER A 137 41.73 9.86 -10.48
CA SER A 137 40.74 10.91 -10.26
C SER A 137 40.18 11.44 -11.56
N PHE A 138 38.89 11.76 -11.54
CA PHE A 138 38.08 12.14 -12.68
C PHE A 138 37.24 13.37 -12.33
N ARG A 139 37.13 14.30 -13.27
CA ARG A 139 36.17 15.39 -13.20
C ARG A 139 34.84 14.90 -13.74
N VAL A 140 33.80 15.06 -12.94
CA VAL A 140 32.41 14.81 -13.32
C VAL A 140 31.95 15.94 -14.23
N ARG A 141 31.28 15.58 -15.32
CA ARG A 141 30.56 16.52 -16.18
C ARG A 141 29.17 15.96 -16.49
N LEU A 142 28.14 16.74 -16.22
CA LEU A 142 26.74 16.38 -16.44
C LEU A 142 26.24 17.11 -17.70
N SER A 143 25.94 16.38 -18.77
CA SER A 143 25.49 16.98 -20.04
C SER A 143 24.09 16.49 -20.41
N PRO A 144 23.15 17.36 -20.80
CA PRO A 144 21.82 16.95 -21.23
C PRO A 144 21.88 15.88 -22.32
N ARG A 145 21.16 14.77 -22.13
CA ARG A 145 21.15 13.63 -23.06
C ARG A 145 20.40 14.03 -24.33
N ALA A 146 21.14 14.20 -25.43
CA ALA A 146 20.53 14.41 -26.74
C ALA A 146 19.71 13.16 -27.15
N PRO A 147 18.50 13.32 -27.73
CA PRO A 147 17.67 12.18 -28.11
C PRO A 147 18.37 11.33 -29.18
N GLN A 148 18.76 10.11 -28.80
CA GLN A 148 19.45 9.18 -29.69
C GLN A 148 18.45 8.39 -30.56
N PRO A 149 18.80 8.05 -31.81
CA PRO A 149 18.06 7.05 -32.58
C PRO A 149 18.10 5.70 -31.86
N GLN A 150 17.03 4.91 -32.01
CA GLN A 150 16.87 3.63 -31.31
C GLN A 150 18.06 2.69 -31.56
N PRO A 151 18.56 1.98 -30.53
CA PRO A 151 19.67 1.06 -30.69
C PRO A 151 19.30 -0.08 -31.67
N PRO A 152 20.29 -0.64 -32.42
CA PRO A 152 20.04 -1.70 -33.37
C PRO A 152 19.43 -2.92 -32.67
N ARG A 153 18.42 -3.52 -33.30
CA ARG A 153 17.80 -4.74 -32.75
C ARG A 153 18.72 -5.92 -33.03
N VAL A 154 19.27 -6.47 -31.95
CA VAL A 154 20.07 -7.69 -31.97
C VAL A 154 19.12 -8.89 -32.08
N ALA A 155 19.30 -9.69 -33.12
CA ALA A 155 18.66 -10.99 -33.24
C ALA A 155 19.77 -12.05 -33.17
N LEU A 156 19.76 -12.85 -32.11
CA LEU A 156 20.65 -14.00 -31.96
C LEU A 156 19.89 -15.26 -32.40
N THR A 157 20.45 -16.04 -33.31
CA THR A 157 19.93 -17.36 -33.67
C THR A 157 20.98 -18.42 -33.34
N LEU A 158 20.65 -19.37 -32.48
CA LEU A 158 21.49 -20.53 -32.19
C LEU A 158 21.06 -21.66 -33.13
N VAL A 159 21.88 -22.00 -34.12
CA VAL A 159 21.62 -23.06 -35.11
C VAL A 159 22.31 -24.35 -34.65
N PRO A 160 21.61 -25.50 -34.50
CA PRO A 160 22.25 -26.75 -34.08
C PRO A 160 23.38 -27.16 -35.02
N GLU A 161 24.53 -27.51 -34.47
CA GLU A 161 25.65 -28.05 -35.24
C GLU A 161 25.40 -29.52 -35.64
N ARG A 162 24.59 -30.23 -34.85
CA ARG A 162 24.25 -31.65 -35.04
C ARG A 162 22.86 -31.80 -35.66
N HIS A 163 22.80 -32.08 -36.96
CA HIS A 163 21.54 -32.26 -37.70
C HIS A 163 20.95 -33.69 -37.61
N ASP A 164 21.71 -34.66 -37.11
CA ASP A 164 21.32 -36.08 -36.99
C ASP A 164 20.35 -36.36 -35.82
N VAL A 165 20.27 -35.46 -34.84
CA VAL A 165 19.47 -35.59 -33.60
C VAL A 165 18.17 -34.80 -33.60
N GLY A 166 17.81 -34.13 -34.71
CA GLY A 166 16.53 -33.42 -34.84
C GLY A 166 16.38 -32.16 -33.97
N LEU A 167 17.49 -31.61 -33.47
CA LEU A 167 17.49 -30.31 -32.78
C LEU A 167 16.98 -29.19 -33.72
N GLN A 168 16.33 -28.19 -33.13
CA GLN A 168 15.78 -27.04 -33.86
C GLN A 168 16.57 -25.76 -33.55
N PRO A 169 16.65 -24.79 -34.49
CA PRO A 169 17.18 -23.46 -34.22
C PRO A 169 16.44 -22.75 -33.07
N LEU A 170 17.20 -22.06 -32.22
CA LEU A 170 16.67 -21.20 -31.16
C LEU A 170 16.79 -19.75 -31.62
N HIS A 171 15.66 -19.05 -31.71
CA HIS A 171 15.62 -17.63 -32.05
C HIS A 171 15.47 -16.81 -30.77
N VAL A 172 16.55 -16.12 -30.38
CA VAL A 172 16.62 -15.26 -29.20
C VAL A 172 16.42 -13.82 -29.66
N GLU A 173 15.17 -13.38 -29.59
CA GLU A 173 14.73 -12.02 -29.92
C GLU A 173 14.45 -11.16 -28.67
N GLN A 174 14.48 -11.77 -27.49
CA GLN A 174 14.27 -11.13 -26.19
C GLN A 174 15.43 -11.48 -25.26
N PHE A 175 15.87 -10.51 -24.47
CA PHE A 175 17.01 -10.64 -23.55
C PHE A 175 16.63 -10.07 -22.17
N PRO A 176 17.01 -10.72 -21.06
CA PRO A 176 17.80 -11.95 -20.99
C PRO A 176 17.00 -13.20 -21.39
N TYR A 177 17.66 -14.16 -22.03
CA TYR A 177 17.13 -15.48 -22.38
C TYR A 177 17.78 -16.56 -21.49
N LEU A 178 16.96 -17.34 -20.79
CA LEU A 178 17.41 -18.36 -19.84
C LEU A 178 17.45 -19.75 -20.48
N VAL A 179 18.63 -20.37 -20.52
CA VAL A 179 18.80 -21.78 -20.90
C VAL A 179 18.46 -22.65 -19.69
N SER A 180 17.43 -23.48 -19.83
CA SER A 180 16.88 -24.32 -18.75
C SER A 180 16.41 -25.67 -19.24
N LYS A 181 16.60 -26.73 -18.44
CA LYS A 181 15.98 -28.06 -18.67
C LYS A 181 14.44 -28.06 -18.63
N GLY A 182 13.84 -26.95 -18.19
CA GLY A 182 12.40 -26.70 -18.16
C GLY A 182 11.87 -25.78 -19.27
N ASP A 183 12.74 -25.15 -20.07
CA ASP A 183 12.32 -24.37 -21.24
C ASP A 183 11.82 -25.33 -22.34
N ASP A 184 10.69 -25.02 -22.97
CA ASP A 184 10.06 -25.84 -24.01
C ASP A 184 11.00 -26.23 -25.15
N ALA A 185 11.98 -25.40 -25.48
CA ALA A 185 12.99 -25.65 -26.51
C ALA A 185 13.88 -26.86 -26.19
N PHE A 186 14.15 -27.13 -24.92
CA PHE A 186 14.97 -28.26 -24.45
C PHE A 186 14.12 -29.39 -23.86
N ALA A 187 13.06 -29.05 -23.11
CA ALA A 187 12.17 -30.00 -22.46
C ALA A 187 11.45 -30.92 -23.46
N ARG A 188 11.17 -30.45 -24.69
CA ARG A 188 10.58 -31.27 -25.78
C ARG A 188 11.39 -32.52 -26.13
N PHE A 189 12.69 -32.55 -25.81
CA PHE A 189 13.55 -33.70 -26.09
C PHE A 189 13.57 -34.73 -24.95
N ARG A 190 12.83 -34.51 -23.84
CA ARG A 190 12.86 -35.38 -22.66
C ARG A 190 12.37 -36.79 -22.93
N ASP A 191 11.38 -36.96 -23.81
CA ASP A 191 10.84 -38.28 -24.16
C ASP A 191 11.74 -39.07 -25.12
N SER A 192 12.54 -38.36 -25.94
CA SER A 192 13.43 -38.95 -26.96
C SER A 192 14.87 -39.14 -26.48
N TYR A 193 15.36 -38.22 -25.64
CA TYR A 193 16.75 -38.13 -25.18
C TYR A 193 16.82 -37.73 -23.68
N PRO A 194 16.19 -38.49 -22.76
CA PRO A 194 16.03 -38.09 -21.35
C PRO A 194 17.35 -37.74 -20.65
N HIS A 195 18.38 -38.58 -20.81
CA HIS A 195 19.70 -38.37 -20.22
C HIS A 195 20.36 -37.06 -20.67
N GLN A 196 20.18 -36.68 -21.95
CA GLN A 196 20.77 -35.45 -22.49
C GLN A 196 20.08 -34.21 -21.91
N VAL A 197 18.74 -34.23 -21.78
CA VAL A 197 17.99 -33.15 -21.11
C VAL A 197 18.34 -33.07 -19.61
N ASN A 198 18.62 -34.21 -18.96
CA ASN A 198 19.08 -34.27 -17.58
C ASN A 198 20.53 -33.75 -17.38
N TYR A 199 21.31 -33.55 -18.45
CA TYR A 199 22.61 -32.87 -18.37
C TYR A 199 22.47 -31.34 -18.33
N LEU A 200 21.31 -30.80 -18.69
CA LEU A 200 20.96 -29.39 -18.51
C LEU A 200 20.42 -29.17 -17.08
N SER A 201 20.71 -27.99 -16.53
CA SER A 201 20.22 -27.59 -15.22
C SER A 201 18.99 -26.69 -15.33
N ARG A 202 18.22 -26.53 -14.25
CA ARG A 202 17.02 -25.67 -14.23
C ARG A 202 17.33 -24.18 -14.40
N ARG A 203 18.56 -23.78 -14.07
CA ARG A 203 19.19 -22.50 -14.42
C ARG A 203 20.58 -22.87 -14.93
N HIS A 204 20.73 -23.09 -16.23
CA HIS A 204 21.99 -23.61 -16.79
C HIS A 204 22.91 -22.47 -17.23
N ALA A 205 22.42 -21.61 -18.12
CA ALA A 205 23.08 -20.39 -18.56
C ALA A 205 22.04 -19.31 -18.86
N HIS A 206 22.46 -18.07 -18.99
CA HIS A 206 21.63 -17.02 -19.59
C HIS A 206 22.40 -16.22 -20.64
N VAL A 207 21.67 -15.71 -21.62
CA VAL A 207 22.17 -14.80 -22.65
C VAL A 207 21.54 -13.44 -22.47
N TYR A 208 22.31 -12.37 -22.33
CA TYR A 208 21.84 -11.02 -22.06
C TYR A 208 22.55 -9.98 -22.95
N LEU A 209 21.96 -8.79 -23.13
CA LEU A 209 22.61 -7.70 -23.85
C LEU A 209 23.38 -6.80 -22.89
N LYS A 210 24.64 -6.50 -23.20
CA LYS A 210 25.43 -5.44 -22.54
C LYS A 210 25.99 -4.51 -23.62
N GLY A 211 25.64 -3.22 -23.58
CA GLY A 211 26.04 -2.25 -24.61
C GLY A 211 25.59 -2.59 -26.03
N GLY A 212 24.48 -3.33 -26.18
CA GLY A 212 23.99 -3.83 -27.47
C GLY A 212 24.72 -5.05 -28.02
N ILE A 213 25.65 -5.65 -27.27
CA ILE A 213 26.35 -6.91 -27.62
C ILE A 213 25.74 -8.06 -26.80
N PRO A 214 25.47 -9.24 -27.40
CA PRO A 214 25.04 -10.41 -26.65
C PRO A 214 26.20 -11.01 -25.85
N PHE A 215 25.97 -11.29 -24.57
CA PHE A 215 26.86 -11.99 -23.65
C PHE A 215 26.19 -13.27 -23.17
N ILE A 216 26.97 -14.31 -22.91
CA ILE A 216 26.52 -15.56 -22.30
C ILE A 216 27.28 -15.84 -21.00
N GLU A 217 26.57 -16.30 -19.99
CA GLU A 217 27.12 -16.61 -18.67
C GLU A 217 26.52 -17.91 -18.12
N ASP A 218 27.37 -18.77 -17.56
CA ASP A 218 26.95 -20.01 -16.90
C ASP A 218 26.46 -19.69 -15.48
N LEU A 219 25.30 -20.23 -15.10
CA LEU A 219 24.64 -19.92 -13.83
C LEU A 219 25.00 -20.93 -12.72
N GLY A 220 26.21 -21.51 -12.77
CA GLY A 220 26.66 -22.55 -11.85
C GLY A 220 26.12 -23.94 -12.24
N SER A 221 26.08 -24.25 -13.53
CA SER A 221 25.47 -25.48 -14.01
C SER A 221 26.32 -26.72 -13.71
N THR A 222 25.62 -27.85 -13.47
CA THR A 222 26.27 -29.11 -13.05
C THR A 222 27.31 -29.60 -14.05
N ASN A 223 26.99 -29.56 -15.36
CA ASN A 223 27.87 -30.05 -16.43
C ASN A 223 28.62 -28.92 -17.17
N GLY A 224 28.25 -27.65 -16.96
CA GLY A 224 28.90 -26.48 -17.55
C GLY A 224 28.41 -26.09 -18.94
N THR A 225 28.55 -24.80 -19.22
CA THR A 225 28.43 -24.18 -20.55
C THR A 225 29.82 -23.94 -21.15
N PHE A 226 29.96 -24.14 -22.46
CA PHE A 226 31.21 -23.99 -23.19
C PHE A 226 31.02 -23.09 -24.40
N VAL A 227 31.99 -22.21 -24.68
CA VAL A 227 32.06 -21.40 -25.91
C VAL A 227 33.38 -21.69 -26.62
N ASN A 228 33.31 -22.05 -27.89
CA ASN A 228 34.43 -22.51 -28.72
C ASN A 228 35.30 -23.58 -28.04
N GLY A 229 34.65 -24.54 -27.37
CA GLY A 229 35.28 -25.63 -26.63
C GLY A 229 35.91 -25.26 -25.28
N LYS A 230 35.84 -23.99 -24.86
CA LYS A 230 36.31 -23.53 -23.54
C LYS A 230 35.13 -23.42 -22.58
N ARG A 231 35.23 -24.08 -21.42
CA ARG A 231 34.20 -23.96 -20.36
C ARG A 231 34.19 -22.53 -19.83
N LEU A 232 33.00 -21.95 -19.68
CA LEU A 232 32.83 -20.64 -19.05
C LEU A 232 33.19 -20.72 -17.56
N ALA A 233 33.62 -19.57 -17.02
CA ALA A 233 33.84 -19.36 -15.59
C ALA A 233 32.71 -18.48 -15.01
N ASP A 234 32.85 -18.03 -13.77
CA ASP A 234 31.85 -17.25 -13.00
C ASP A 234 31.65 -15.80 -13.52
N HIS A 235 31.72 -15.56 -14.84
CA HIS A 235 31.47 -14.28 -15.49
C HIS A 235 31.04 -14.46 -16.95
N GLY A 236 30.17 -13.57 -17.43
CA GLY A 236 29.73 -13.54 -18.82
C GLY A 236 30.83 -13.23 -19.85
N VAL A 237 30.73 -13.89 -21.00
CA VAL A 237 31.62 -13.76 -22.16
C VAL A 237 30.80 -13.25 -23.37
N PRO A 238 31.29 -12.29 -24.18
CA PRO A 238 30.59 -11.85 -25.37
C PRO A 238 30.46 -12.97 -26.40
N LEU A 239 29.38 -12.94 -27.20
CA LEU A 239 29.11 -13.85 -28.30
C LEU A 239 29.26 -13.13 -29.65
N ASP A 240 30.12 -13.66 -30.52
CA ASP A 240 30.28 -13.21 -31.89
C ASP A 240 29.51 -14.09 -32.90
N ASP A 241 29.28 -13.58 -34.12
CA ASP A 241 28.67 -14.38 -35.19
C ASP A 241 29.61 -15.52 -35.59
N GLY A 242 29.11 -16.75 -35.43
CA GLY A 242 29.81 -17.99 -35.75
C GLY A 242 30.35 -18.77 -34.55
N ASP A 243 30.23 -18.26 -33.31
CA ASP A 243 30.70 -18.96 -32.11
C ASP A 243 29.96 -20.28 -31.86
N LEU A 244 30.68 -21.32 -31.44
CA LEU A 244 30.11 -22.61 -31.05
C LEU A 244 29.83 -22.64 -29.54
N ILE A 245 28.56 -22.79 -29.17
CA ILE A 245 28.09 -22.86 -27.78
C ILE A 245 27.60 -24.28 -27.49
N ALA A 246 28.07 -24.89 -26.40
CA ALA A 246 27.63 -26.20 -25.94
C ALA A 246 27.09 -26.13 -24.50
N PHE A 247 25.95 -26.79 -24.27
CA PHE A 247 25.27 -26.83 -22.96
C PHE A 247 25.27 -28.26 -22.39
N GLY A 248 25.92 -28.45 -21.25
CA GLY A 248 25.95 -29.73 -20.51
C GLY A 248 26.64 -30.91 -21.21
N GLY A 249 27.21 -30.71 -22.40
CA GLY A 249 27.94 -31.73 -23.15
C GLY A 249 27.76 -31.60 -24.67
N ASN A 250 28.06 -32.69 -25.38
CA ASN A 250 28.16 -32.73 -26.85
C ASN A 250 26.82 -32.86 -27.60
N HIS A 251 25.68 -32.85 -26.90
CA HIS A 251 24.38 -33.01 -27.53
C HIS A 251 23.77 -31.66 -27.92
N PHE A 252 23.65 -30.73 -26.98
CA PHE A 252 23.13 -29.38 -27.19
C PHE A 252 24.23 -28.42 -27.64
N VAL A 253 24.76 -28.65 -28.84
CA VAL A 253 25.79 -27.80 -29.48
C VAL A 253 25.18 -26.98 -30.60
N TYR A 254 25.36 -25.67 -30.53
CA TYR A 254 24.78 -24.68 -31.43
C TYR A 254 25.83 -23.69 -31.91
N LYS A 255 25.74 -23.30 -33.18
CA LYS A 255 26.45 -22.16 -33.74
C LYS A 255 25.61 -20.89 -33.57
N ALA A 256 26.17 -19.90 -32.89
CA ALA A 256 25.58 -18.59 -32.74
C ALA A 256 25.61 -17.84 -34.08
N HIS A 257 24.51 -17.18 -34.42
CA HIS A 257 24.43 -16.22 -35.49
C HIS A 257 23.87 -14.90 -34.97
N VAL A 258 24.67 -13.84 -35.01
CA VAL A 258 24.35 -12.54 -34.41
C VAL A 258 24.08 -11.54 -35.52
N ARG A 259 22.81 -11.11 -35.65
CA ARG A 259 22.41 -10.11 -36.63
C ARG A 259 22.02 -8.81 -35.94
N TYR A 260 22.71 -7.73 -36.30
CA TYR A 260 22.37 -6.38 -35.91
C TYR A 260 21.48 -5.77 -37.00
N THR A 261 20.19 -5.65 -36.75
CA THR A 261 19.26 -5.00 -37.68
C THR A 261 19.14 -3.52 -37.35
N SER A 262 19.48 -2.66 -38.31
CA SER A 262 19.11 -1.24 -38.27
C SER A 262 17.66 -1.09 -38.74
N ALA A 263 16.99 -0.01 -38.33
CA ALA A 263 15.56 0.19 -38.58
C ALA A 263 15.17 0.47 -40.06
N GLY A 264 16.05 0.22 -41.03
CA GLY A 264 15.82 0.46 -42.46
C GLY A 264 15.05 -0.65 -43.19
N ASP A 265 15.27 -1.92 -42.85
CA ASP A 265 14.82 -3.06 -43.67
C ASP A 265 13.44 -3.64 -43.29
N ALA A 266 12.73 -3.04 -42.34
CA ALA A 266 11.42 -3.53 -41.87
C ALA A 266 10.22 -3.07 -42.74
N THR A 267 10.42 -2.71 -44.01
CA THR A 267 9.37 -2.18 -44.91
C THR A 267 9.18 -3.06 -46.15
N ALA A 268 8.86 -4.35 -45.97
CA ALA A 268 8.69 -5.30 -47.08
C ALA A 268 7.46 -6.23 -46.98
N THR A 269 6.48 -5.97 -46.11
CA THR A 269 5.20 -6.72 -46.11
C THR A 269 3.98 -5.88 -45.72
N ARG A 270 3.47 -5.03 -46.63
CA ARG A 270 2.02 -4.74 -46.65
C ARG A 270 1.48 -4.45 -48.05
N SER A 271 0.42 -5.19 -48.36
CA SER A 271 -0.34 -5.21 -49.61
C SER A 271 -0.58 -3.87 -50.29
N VAL A 272 -0.37 -3.89 -51.61
CA VAL A 272 -1.17 -3.24 -52.67
C VAL A 272 -2.49 -2.61 -52.18
N LEU A 273 -2.60 -1.29 -52.36
CA LEU A 273 -3.81 -0.63 -52.86
C LEU A 273 -3.43 0.78 -53.38
N GLN A 274 -3.56 0.96 -54.70
CA GLN A 274 -3.33 2.23 -55.41
C GLN A 274 -4.63 3.06 -55.39
N PRO A 275 -4.55 4.39 -55.31
CA PRO A 275 -4.80 5.20 -56.51
C PRO A 275 -3.66 6.20 -56.81
N ALA A 276 -3.73 6.84 -57.98
CA ALA A 276 -2.70 7.73 -58.53
C ALA A 276 -3.16 9.21 -58.59
N ASP A 277 -2.28 10.05 -59.16
CA ASP A 277 -2.44 11.48 -59.54
C ASP A 277 -2.38 12.49 -58.38
N ALA A 278 -1.61 13.61 -58.41
CA ALA A 278 -0.66 14.17 -59.40
C ALA A 278 0.38 15.11 -58.69
N PRO A 279 1.45 15.62 -59.36
CA PRO A 279 2.60 16.27 -58.70
C PRO A 279 2.59 17.82 -58.72
N ASP A 280 3.40 18.49 -57.87
CA ASP A 280 4.52 19.37 -58.30
C ASP A 280 5.27 20.17 -57.20
N ALA A 281 6.60 20.25 -57.39
CA ALA A 281 7.55 21.35 -57.10
C ALA A 281 7.85 21.88 -55.65
N PRO A 282 9.04 22.52 -55.41
CA PRO A 282 9.64 22.68 -54.06
C PRO A 282 10.07 24.12 -53.63
N ALA A 283 10.45 24.25 -52.34
CA ALA A 283 11.24 25.33 -51.71
C ALA A 283 10.56 26.75 -51.64
N THR A 284 10.95 27.73 -50.81
CA THR A 284 12.20 27.97 -50.04
C THR A 284 11.97 28.85 -48.79
N SER A 285 12.97 28.91 -47.90
CA SER A 285 13.09 29.68 -46.63
C SER A 285 12.92 31.21 -46.66
N ALA A 286 12.58 31.83 -45.51
CA ALA A 286 12.96 33.21 -45.16
C ALA A 286 13.01 33.47 -43.62
N VAL A 287 13.98 34.28 -43.17
CA VAL A 287 14.51 34.55 -41.78
C VAL A 287 15.37 35.86 -41.87
N PRO A 288 15.68 36.73 -40.84
CA PRO A 288 15.55 36.69 -39.35
C PRO A 288 15.02 37.98 -38.63
N ALA A 289 15.03 37.97 -37.26
CA ALA A 289 15.46 39.05 -36.32
C ALA A 289 14.67 40.40 -36.15
N ALA A 290 14.75 41.17 -35.04
CA ALA A 290 15.15 40.95 -33.62
C ALA A 290 14.91 42.24 -32.74
N GLY A 291 14.93 42.12 -31.39
CA GLY A 291 15.11 43.21 -30.39
C GLY A 291 13.82 43.88 -29.85
N SER A 292 13.75 44.47 -28.63
CA SER A 292 14.67 44.49 -27.46
C SER A 292 13.93 44.97 -26.17
N ASP A 293 14.57 44.80 -24.99
CA ASP A 293 14.34 45.48 -23.68
C ASP A 293 12.99 45.28 -22.92
N GLY A 294 12.89 45.34 -21.58
CA GLY A 294 13.88 45.47 -20.49
C GLY A 294 13.24 46.07 -19.20
N GLY A 295 13.47 45.51 -18.00
CA GLY A 295 13.01 46.11 -16.72
C GLY A 295 13.00 45.19 -15.48
N SER A 296 13.44 45.67 -14.31
CA SER A 296 13.59 44.88 -13.05
C SER A 296 13.46 45.73 -11.77
N ALA A 297 12.80 45.20 -10.72
CA ALA A 297 12.90 45.55 -9.28
C ALA A 297 12.03 44.55 -8.46
N ILE A 298 12.57 43.62 -7.65
CA ILE A 298 13.12 43.70 -6.27
C ILE A 298 12.06 43.85 -5.14
N ALA A 299 11.95 42.80 -4.31
CA ALA A 299 11.75 42.74 -2.83
C ALA A 299 10.96 41.45 -2.47
N ALA A 300 11.39 40.44 -1.70
CA ALA A 300 12.20 40.29 -0.49
C ALA A 300 11.35 39.62 0.62
N ALA A 301 11.60 38.32 0.93
CA ALA A 301 11.38 37.68 2.25
C ALA A 301 11.78 36.19 2.27
N THR A 302 12.82 35.86 3.03
CA THR A 302 13.08 34.53 3.64
C THR A 302 12.73 34.63 5.14
N PRO A 303 12.72 33.53 5.94
CA PRO A 303 12.64 32.11 5.61
C PRO A 303 11.47 31.40 6.35
N ALA A 304 11.03 30.23 5.87
CA ALA A 304 10.14 29.34 6.62
C ALA A 304 10.66 27.89 6.59
N ALA A 305 10.89 27.33 7.76
CA ALA A 305 11.57 26.06 7.96
C ALA A 305 10.85 24.86 7.33
N ARG A 306 11.65 23.98 6.72
CA ARG A 306 11.36 22.56 6.52
C ARG A 306 12.64 21.76 6.74
N ASP A 307 12.91 21.44 8.00
CA ASP A 307 13.49 20.14 8.33
C ASP A 307 12.41 19.09 7.99
N ASP A 308 12.69 18.12 7.12
CA ASP A 308 13.38 16.85 7.42
C ASP A 308 12.50 15.87 8.25
N ALA A 309 12.37 14.59 7.89
CA ALA A 309 12.96 13.88 6.76
C ALA A 309 12.08 12.70 6.31
N ASP A 310 12.13 12.39 5.02
CA ASP A 310 11.65 11.13 4.46
C ASP A 310 12.41 9.95 5.08
N ARG A 311 11.67 8.95 5.58
CA ARG A 311 12.27 7.67 6.01
C ARG A 311 12.37 6.70 4.85
N THR A 312 13.29 6.96 3.94
CA THR A 312 13.78 5.92 3.03
C THR A 312 14.74 5.00 3.79
N THR A 313 14.33 3.76 4.01
CA THR A 313 15.15 2.77 4.73
C THR A 313 16.31 2.32 3.85
N PHE A 314 17.53 2.80 4.15
CA PHE A 314 18.75 2.29 3.54
C PHE A 314 18.96 0.80 3.90
N VAL A 315 18.85 -0.09 2.90
CA VAL A 315 19.23 -1.50 3.03
C VAL A 315 20.75 -1.60 2.98
N GLY A 316 21.38 -1.50 4.15
CA GLY A 316 22.84 -1.54 4.33
C GLY A 316 23.47 -2.93 4.20
N ALA A 317 23.21 -3.67 3.12
CA ALA A 317 23.87 -4.92 2.76
C ALA A 317 23.87 -5.15 1.23
N PRO A 318 25.03 -5.29 0.55
CA PRO A 318 25.11 -5.34 -0.92
C PRO A 318 24.63 -6.63 -1.62
N ASP A 319 23.94 -7.54 -0.92
CA ASP A 319 23.55 -8.86 -1.42
C ASP A 319 22.03 -8.94 -1.77
N SER A 320 21.21 -8.05 -1.21
CA SER A 320 19.73 -8.13 -1.20
C SER A 320 18.99 -7.81 -2.51
N PHE A 321 19.69 -7.59 -3.65
CA PHE A 321 19.05 -7.33 -4.96
C PHE A 321 19.22 -8.47 -5.98
N LEU A 322 20.13 -9.42 -5.75
CA LEU A 322 20.19 -10.65 -6.55
C LEU A 322 19.43 -11.82 -5.88
N ASP A 323 19.19 -11.74 -4.57
CA ASP A 323 18.38 -12.73 -3.84
C ASP A 323 16.86 -12.62 -4.11
N ILE A 324 16.40 -11.58 -4.82
CA ILE A 324 15.02 -11.52 -5.35
C ILE A 324 14.81 -12.54 -6.48
N PHE A 325 15.88 -12.93 -7.19
CA PHE A 325 15.87 -13.93 -8.27
C PHE A 325 16.73 -15.17 -7.99
N CYS A 326 17.35 -15.27 -6.81
CA CYS A 326 18.14 -16.42 -6.37
C CYS A 326 17.47 -17.13 -5.19
N VAL A 327 16.71 -18.18 -5.50
CA VAL A 327 16.33 -19.21 -4.52
C VAL A 327 17.39 -20.31 -4.51
N ASP A 328 17.65 -20.84 -3.31
CA ASP A 328 18.76 -21.72 -2.94
C ASP A 328 19.01 -23.00 -3.75
N TYR A 329 20.28 -23.41 -3.68
CA TYR A 329 20.85 -24.71 -4.06
C TYR A 329 20.23 -25.88 -3.26
N ALA A 330 19.03 -26.33 -3.63
CA ALA A 330 18.37 -27.44 -2.94
C ALA A 330 17.54 -28.38 -3.86
N ALA A 331 18.13 -28.86 -4.97
CA ALA A 331 17.83 -30.21 -5.47
C ALA A 331 18.95 -30.76 -6.38
N HIS A 332 19.95 -31.42 -5.78
CA HIS A 332 20.80 -32.37 -6.50
C HIS A 332 20.23 -33.78 -6.32
N GLN A 333 19.26 -34.17 -7.18
CA GLN A 333 18.92 -35.58 -7.38
C GLN A 333 18.26 -35.91 -8.73
N GLU A 334 18.31 -35.00 -9.71
CA GLU A 334 17.77 -35.21 -11.07
C GLU A 334 18.76 -34.90 -12.20
N ASP A 335 19.75 -34.04 -11.96
CA ASP A 335 20.74 -33.68 -12.98
C ASP A 335 21.82 -34.77 -13.01
N GLU A 336 21.99 -35.46 -14.14
CA GLU A 336 22.99 -36.50 -14.32
C GLU A 336 24.37 -35.89 -14.62
N VAL A 337 25.47 -36.55 -14.23
CA VAL A 337 26.83 -36.08 -14.50
C VAL A 337 27.35 -36.70 -15.80
N ASN A 338 27.73 -35.86 -16.75
CA ASN A 338 28.24 -36.30 -18.04
C ASN A 338 29.77 -36.47 -18.02
N ALA A 339 30.23 -37.73 -17.99
CA ALA A 339 31.66 -38.06 -17.95
C ALA A 339 32.45 -37.57 -19.19
N GLU A 340 31.80 -37.35 -20.34
CA GLU A 340 32.47 -36.76 -21.51
C GLU A 340 32.70 -35.24 -21.35
N ALA A 341 31.84 -34.54 -20.60
CA ALA A 341 32.02 -33.12 -20.31
C ALA A 341 33.22 -32.88 -19.36
N GLU A 342 33.44 -33.77 -18.38
CA GLU A 342 34.68 -33.80 -17.59
C GLU A 342 35.91 -34.09 -18.45
N ALA A 343 35.80 -35.03 -19.41
CA ALA A 343 36.89 -35.35 -20.34
C ALA A 343 37.25 -34.18 -21.28
N LEU A 344 36.27 -33.38 -21.72
CA LEU A 344 36.51 -32.15 -22.49
C LEU A 344 37.15 -31.04 -21.65
N ALA A 345 36.72 -30.86 -20.41
CA ALA A 345 37.36 -29.95 -19.46
C ALA A 345 38.82 -30.36 -19.17
N ALA A 346 39.09 -31.66 -19.08
CA ALA A 346 40.45 -32.21 -18.94
C ALA A 346 41.28 -32.05 -20.24
N ALA A 347 40.69 -32.27 -21.42
CA ALA A 347 41.39 -32.14 -22.70
C ALA A 347 41.83 -30.69 -22.99
N ALA A 348 40.98 -29.71 -22.67
CA ALA A 348 41.29 -28.29 -22.82
C ALA A 348 42.38 -27.79 -21.83
N THR A 349 42.54 -28.45 -20.68
CA THR A 349 43.56 -28.12 -19.66
C THR A 349 44.85 -28.95 -19.79
N ALA A 350 44.83 -30.07 -20.53
CA ALA A 350 45.96 -30.98 -20.71
C ALA A 350 47.02 -30.55 -21.75
N ALA A 351 46.95 -29.32 -22.28
CA ALA A 351 47.96 -28.79 -23.21
C ALA A 351 49.24 -28.24 -22.54
N GLY A 352 49.41 -28.39 -21.21
CA GLY A 352 50.49 -27.71 -20.50
C GLY A 352 50.85 -28.15 -19.08
N ALA A 353 50.90 -29.45 -18.76
CA ALA A 353 51.60 -29.93 -17.56
C ALA A 353 52.05 -31.40 -17.66
N GLY A 354 53.37 -31.63 -17.64
CA GLY A 354 53.95 -32.98 -17.62
C GLY A 354 53.85 -33.65 -16.25
N ALA A 355 53.56 -34.96 -16.24
CA ALA A 355 53.40 -35.74 -15.02
C ALA A 355 54.71 -36.02 -14.26
N THR A 356 54.66 -36.03 -12.93
CA THR A 356 55.44 -36.96 -12.10
C THR A 356 54.65 -37.34 -10.84
N GLY A 357 54.64 -38.62 -10.47
CA GLY A 357 53.98 -39.12 -9.25
C GLY A 357 54.97 -39.81 -8.31
N ARG A 358 54.75 -39.73 -6.99
CA ARG A 358 55.43 -40.60 -6.00
C ARG A 358 54.61 -40.84 -4.72
N ARG A 359 54.85 -41.99 -4.10
CA ARG A 359 53.98 -42.67 -3.12
C ARG A 359 54.03 -42.15 -1.67
N GLN A 360 52.91 -42.33 -0.96
CA GLN A 360 52.79 -42.27 0.51
C GLN A 360 53.58 -43.38 1.24
N ARG A 361 54.13 -43.03 2.41
CA ARG A 361 54.25 -43.79 3.68
C ARG A 361 54.32 -42.70 4.79
N GLY A 362 53.75 -42.78 5.99
CA GLY A 362 53.33 -43.92 6.81
C GLY A 362 53.79 -43.67 8.25
N ARG A 363 53.25 -42.64 8.93
CA ARG A 363 53.69 -42.18 10.27
C ARG A 363 52.72 -42.60 11.38
N ALA A 364 52.76 -43.88 11.75
CA ALA A 364 52.06 -44.41 12.93
C ALA A 364 52.88 -45.46 13.71
N ALA A 365 54.20 -45.47 13.53
CA ALA A 365 55.11 -46.50 14.05
C ALA A 365 56.30 -45.93 14.86
N LEU A 366 56.16 -44.72 15.43
CA LEU A 366 57.24 -43.99 16.10
C LEU A 366 56.86 -43.36 17.45
N LEU A 367 55.73 -43.77 18.04
CA LEU A 367 55.24 -43.30 19.36
C LEU A 367 54.87 -44.45 20.32
N ALA A 368 55.43 -45.64 20.10
CA ALA A 368 55.21 -46.84 20.93
C ALA A 368 56.51 -47.41 21.54
N ALA A 369 57.60 -46.63 21.55
CA ALA A 369 58.95 -47.10 21.92
C ALA A 369 59.55 -46.44 23.17
N GLU A 370 58.83 -45.56 23.87
CA GLU A 370 59.40 -44.71 24.93
C GLU A 370 58.67 -44.76 26.30
N GLY A 371 57.73 -45.69 26.48
CA GLY A 371 57.05 -45.91 27.78
C GLY A 371 57.77 -46.86 28.75
N ALA A 372 58.70 -47.69 28.26
CA ALA A 372 59.21 -48.86 28.99
C ALA A 372 60.49 -48.63 29.82
N ARG A 373 60.89 -47.37 30.09
CA ARG A 373 62.10 -47.03 30.87
C ARG A 373 61.85 -46.40 32.24
N LEU A 374 60.58 -46.30 32.68
CA LEU A 374 60.20 -45.62 33.93
C LEU A 374 59.93 -46.53 35.14
N PHE A 375 59.98 -47.86 34.99
CA PHE A 375 59.80 -48.81 36.10
C PHE A 375 60.98 -49.79 36.22
N GLY A 376 62.12 -49.27 36.68
CA GLY A 376 63.27 -50.08 37.05
C GLY A 376 63.00 -50.88 38.33
N LEU A 377 63.15 -52.21 38.27
CA LEU A 377 63.09 -53.11 39.43
C LEU A 377 64.26 -54.10 39.39
N GLY A 378 65.23 -53.88 40.27
CA GLY A 378 66.37 -54.78 40.49
C GLY A 378 66.41 -55.33 41.92
N HIS A 379 66.23 -56.64 42.04
CA HIS A 379 66.62 -57.51 43.17
C HIS A 379 65.89 -57.43 44.55
N PRO A 380 65.94 -58.53 45.35
CA PRO A 380 64.78 -58.95 46.12
C PRO A 380 64.94 -58.79 47.64
N ALA A 381 64.47 -57.67 48.20
CA ALA A 381 64.43 -57.49 49.66
C ALA A 381 63.31 -56.55 50.17
N ARG A 382 62.06 -56.69 49.68
CA ARG A 382 60.90 -55.88 50.17
C ARG A 382 59.49 -56.49 50.03
N VAL A 383 59.38 -57.77 49.66
CA VAL A 383 58.12 -58.43 49.24
C VAL A 383 56.98 -58.31 50.26
N ARG A 384 57.24 -58.41 51.57
CA ARG A 384 56.19 -58.31 52.63
C ARG A 384 55.69 -56.89 52.94
N ARG A 385 56.36 -55.82 52.50
CA ARG A 385 55.82 -54.44 52.57
C ARG A 385 55.20 -54.02 51.23
N ALA A 386 55.83 -54.39 50.11
CA ALA A 386 55.29 -54.13 48.77
C ALA A 386 53.90 -54.75 48.56
N ALA A 387 53.64 -55.97 49.07
CA ALA A 387 52.32 -56.60 48.94
C ALA A 387 51.20 -55.86 49.69
N ARG A 388 51.48 -55.24 50.84
CA ARG A 388 50.48 -54.46 51.61
C ARG A 388 50.16 -53.11 50.96
N TRP A 389 51.19 -52.39 50.51
CA TRP A 389 51.00 -51.13 49.78
C TRP A 389 50.43 -51.34 48.37
N GLY A 390 50.82 -52.43 47.70
CA GLY A 390 50.24 -52.85 46.43
C GLY A 390 48.75 -53.20 46.55
N GLY A 391 48.37 -54.00 47.56
CA GLY A 391 46.95 -54.29 47.84
C GLY A 391 46.15 -53.03 48.18
N ALA A 392 46.71 -52.11 48.98
CA ALA A 392 46.07 -50.83 49.29
C ALA A 392 45.94 -49.91 48.06
N LEU A 393 46.96 -49.84 47.19
CA LEU A 393 46.92 -49.09 45.92
C LEU A 393 45.91 -49.69 44.94
N LEU A 394 45.82 -51.02 44.86
CA LEU A 394 44.88 -51.71 43.96
C LEU A 394 43.44 -51.55 44.47
N LEU A 395 43.22 -51.60 45.79
CA LEU A 395 41.91 -51.32 46.40
C LEU A 395 41.54 -49.83 46.31
N LEU A 396 42.50 -48.91 46.44
CA LEU A 396 42.27 -47.47 46.25
C LEU A 396 42.05 -47.13 44.76
N ALA A 397 42.71 -47.82 43.83
CA ALA A 397 42.43 -47.74 42.41
C ALA A 397 41.08 -48.38 42.03
N LEU A 398 40.66 -49.45 42.72
CA LEU A 398 39.33 -50.03 42.57
C LEU A 398 38.26 -49.08 43.12
N VAL A 399 38.46 -48.50 44.30
CA VAL A 399 37.54 -47.50 44.89
C VAL A 399 37.53 -46.21 44.06
N ALA A 400 38.66 -45.75 43.53
CA ALA A 400 38.71 -44.62 42.60
C ALA A 400 38.04 -44.96 41.26
N GLY A 401 38.23 -46.17 40.73
CA GLY A 401 37.57 -46.66 39.52
C GLY A 401 36.06 -46.80 39.69
N VAL A 402 35.60 -47.31 40.83
CA VAL A 402 34.19 -47.35 41.22
C VAL A 402 33.65 -45.94 41.46
N ALA A 403 34.41 -45.04 42.08
CA ALA A 403 34.00 -43.65 42.27
C ALA A 403 33.86 -42.92 40.93
N VAL A 404 34.80 -43.09 40.00
CA VAL A 404 34.73 -42.56 38.62
C VAL A 404 33.55 -43.18 37.86
N TYR A 405 33.34 -44.49 37.97
CA TYR A 405 32.20 -45.20 37.39
C TYR A 405 30.87 -44.63 37.91
N TRP A 406 30.74 -44.39 39.22
CA TRP A 406 29.55 -43.80 39.84
C TRP A 406 29.40 -42.30 39.51
N ARG A 407 30.50 -41.56 39.31
CA ARG A 407 30.48 -40.15 38.88
C ARG A 407 29.93 -39.99 37.47
N GLY A 408 30.28 -40.90 36.56
CA GLY A 408 29.73 -41.00 35.20
C GLY A 408 28.46 -41.86 35.10
N ALA A 409 27.81 -42.23 36.20
CA ALA A 409 26.56 -43.01 36.15
C ALA A 409 25.37 -42.25 35.53
N PRO A 410 25.11 -40.94 35.81
CA PRO A 410 23.94 -40.27 35.26
C PRO A 410 24.08 -39.92 33.77
N GLU A 411 25.29 -39.59 33.29
CA GLU A 411 25.60 -39.43 31.86
C GLU A 411 25.27 -40.72 31.08
N ARG A 412 25.75 -41.86 31.56
CA ARG A 412 25.45 -43.19 31.00
C ARG A 412 23.99 -43.60 31.16
N ALA A 413 23.24 -43.02 32.10
CA ALA A 413 21.80 -43.23 32.20
C ALA A 413 21.03 -42.50 31.09
N VAL A 414 21.50 -41.33 30.64
CA VAL A 414 20.96 -40.65 29.45
C VAL A 414 21.25 -41.47 28.20
N GLN A 415 22.53 -41.82 27.98
CA GLN A 415 22.96 -42.58 26.79
C GLN A 415 22.30 -43.96 26.70
N SER A 416 22.17 -44.69 27.82
CA SER A 416 21.55 -46.04 27.81
C SER A 416 20.04 -46.01 27.57
N ARG A 417 19.30 -45.03 28.12
CA ARG A 417 17.88 -44.83 27.80
C ARG A 417 17.67 -44.43 26.34
N PHE A 418 18.52 -43.55 25.82
CA PHE A 418 18.47 -43.13 24.42
C PHE A 418 18.73 -44.32 23.48
N ALA A 419 19.76 -45.13 23.74
CA ALA A 419 20.07 -46.34 22.99
C ALA A 419 18.98 -47.43 23.11
N ALA A 420 18.19 -47.42 24.19
CA ALA A 420 17.03 -48.30 24.38
C ALA A 420 15.74 -47.79 23.70
N GLY A 421 15.76 -46.62 23.04
CA GLY A 421 14.58 -46.01 22.39
C GLY A 421 13.63 -45.27 23.34
N ASP A 422 13.93 -45.20 24.64
CA ASP A 422 13.17 -44.39 25.61
C ASP A 422 13.58 -42.91 25.51
N HIS A 423 13.19 -42.28 24.39
CA HIS A 423 13.50 -40.88 24.13
C HIS A 423 12.88 -39.93 25.19
N ALA A 424 11.69 -40.25 25.69
CA ALA A 424 11.01 -39.42 26.69
C ALA A 424 11.69 -39.48 28.07
N GLY A 425 12.12 -40.66 28.51
CA GLY A 425 12.87 -40.84 29.76
C GLY A 425 14.35 -40.47 29.64
N ALA A 426 14.92 -40.49 28.43
CA ALA A 426 16.24 -39.93 28.15
C ALA A 426 16.24 -38.39 28.22
N ALA A 427 15.25 -37.72 27.63
CA ALA A 427 15.11 -36.26 27.70
C ALA A 427 14.96 -35.75 29.15
N GLN A 428 14.14 -36.43 29.96
CA GLN A 428 13.97 -36.11 31.39
C GLN A 428 15.26 -36.33 32.19
N ALA A 429 16.02 -37.39 31.89
CA ALA A 429 17.32 -37.64 32.51
C ALA A 429 18.37 -36.59 32.10
N ALA A 430 18.35 -36.15 30.85
CA ALA A 430 19.24 -35.13 30.33
C ALA A 430 19.01 -33.76 31.00
N ASP A 431 17.76 -33.28 31.08
CA ASP A 431 17.45 -32.02 31.79
C ASP A 431 17.88 -32.08 33.27
N SER A 432 17.58 -33.19 33.95
CA SER A 432 17.99 -33.44 35.35
C SER A 432 19.51 -33.54 35.56
N TYR A 433 20.28 -33.81 34.50
CA TYR A 433 21.74 -33.84 34.51
C TYR A 433 22.30 -32.45 34.21
N LEU A 434 21.83 -31.80 33.13
CA LEU A 434 22.25 -30.47 32.70
C LEU A 434 21.94 -29.39 33.74
N ALA A 435 20.88 -29.56 34.55
CA ALA A 435 20.62 -28.72 35.73
C ALA A 435 21.78 -28.66 36.74
N ARG A 436 22.70 -29.64 36.71
CA ARG A 436 23.93 -29.71 37.53
C ARG A 436 25.22 -29.57 36.71
N HIS A 437 25.15 -29.80 35.41
CA HIS A 437 26.28 -29.82 34.48
C HIS A 437 25.89 -29.09 33.17
N PRO A 438 25.65 -27.76 33.22
CA PRO A 438 25.04 -27.04 32.11
C PRO A 438 25.90 -27.03 30.85
N ASP A 439 27.23 -27.07 30.98
CA ASP A 439 28.18 -26.95 29.87
C ASP A 439 28.54 -28.30 29.21
N ASP A 440 27.87 -29.40 29.57
CA ASP A 440 28.14 -30.73 28.98
C ASP A 440 27.53 -30.84 27.56
N ILE A 441 28.37 -30.57 26.56
CA ILE A 441 28.00 -30.59 25.14
C ILE A 441 27.46 -31.97 24.70
N ALA A 442 27.98 -33.07 25.25
CA ALA A 442 27.57 -34.42 24.84
C ALA A 442 26.15 -34.73 25.35
N VAL A 443 25.84 -34.35 26.58
CA VAL A 443 24.49 -34.52 27.14
C VAL A 443 23.51 -33.47 26.61
N GLN A 444 23.96 -32.26 26.23
CA GLN A 444 23.14 -31.31 25.46
C GLN A 444 22.70 -31.93 24.14
N ALA A 445 23.63 -32.47 23.34
CA ALA A 445 23.33 -33.05 22.02
C ALA A 445 22.35 -34.24 22.10
N VAL A 446 22.68 -35.25 22.92
CA VAL A 446 21.81 -36.44 23.11
C VAL A 446 20.48 -36.06 23.75
N GLY A 447 20.49 -35.11 24.70
CA GLY A 447 19.28 -34.60 25.34
C GLY A 447 18.36 -33.84 24.38
N THR A 448 18.94 -33.06 23.46
CA THR A 448 18.21 -32.35 22.40
C THR A 448 17.56 -33.35 21.45
N GLU A 449 18.32 -34.31 20.93
CA GLU A 449 17.78 -35.32 20.01
C GLU A 449 16.68 -36.18 20.66
N ALA A 450 16.90 -36.61 21.92
CA ALA A 450 15.90 -37.32 22.71
C ALA A 450 14.61 -36.50 22.88
N LEU A 451 14.73 -35.21 23.20
CA LEU A 451 13.59 -34.32 23.40
C LEU A 451 12.80 -34.13 22.10
N LEU A 452 13.48 -33.92 20.97
CA LEU A 452 12.82 -33.74 19.68
C LEU A 452 12.11 -35.03 19.25
N ARG A 453 12.79 -36.17 19.26
CA ARG A 453 12.21 -37.48 18.88
C ARG A 453 11.00 -37.87 19.74
N ALA A 454 10.98 -37.50 21.02
CA ALA A 454 9.91 -37.87 21.94
C ALA A 454 8.60 -37.07 21.75
N TYR A 455 8.68 -35.76 21.44
CA TYR A 455 7.51 -34.87 21.53
C TYR A 455 7.15 -34.14 20.22
N VAL A 456 8.09 -33.92 19.31
CA VAL A 456 7.80 -33.22 18.02
C VAL A 456 6.78 -33.98 17.15
N PRO A 457 6.77 -35.33 17.07
CA PRO A 457 5.74 -36.04 16.31
C PRO A 457 4.31 -35.77 16.80
N ASP A 458 4.05 -35.76 18.11
CA ASP A 458 2.72 -35.46 18.67
C ASP A 458 2.36 -33.99 18.46
N PHE A 459 3.31 -33.08 18.63
CA PHE A 459 3.13 -31.66 18.32
C PHE A 459 2.70 -31.43 16.86
N ALA A 460 3.41 -32.03 15.91
CA ALA A 460 3.10 -31.91 14.49
C ALA A 460 1.74 -32.55 14.13
N ALA A 461 1.43 -33.73 14.69
CA ALA A 461 0.15 -34.39 14.50
C ALA A 461 -1.03 -33.55 15.00
N ARG A 462 -0.89 -32.88 16.16
CA ARG A 462 -1.92 -32.01 16.73
C ARG A 462 -2.15 -30.74 15.92
N LEU A 463 -1.09 -30.08 15.45
CA LEU A 463 -1.21 -28.93 14.55
C LEU A 463 -1.94 -29.31 13.25
N LYS A 464 -1.59 -30.45 12.65
CA LYS A 464 -2.26 -31.00 11.46
C LYS A 464 -3.73 -31.37 11.72
N ALA A 465 -4.04 -31.85 12.92
CA ALA A 465 -5.41 -32.10 13.38
C ALA A 465 -6.18 -30.84 13.85
N ARG A 466 -5.57 -29.65 13.78
CA ARG A 466 -6.08 -28.37 14.30
C ARG A 466 -6.34 -28.35 15.82
N ASP A 467 -5.78 -29.29 16.58
CA ASP A 467 -5.79 -29.33 18.06
C ASP A 467 -4.75 -28.35 18.62
N MET A 468 -5.05 -27.05 18.54
CA MET A 468 -4.15 -26.00 19.01
C MET A 468 -3.89 -26.08 20.53
N ALA A 469 -4.89 -26.46 21.32
CA ALA A 469 -4.77 -26.56 22.78
C ALA A 469 -3.89 -27.74 23.21
N GLY A 470 -4.01 -28.89 22.55
CA GLY A 470 -3.09 -30.00 22.74
C GLY A 470 -1.68 -29.67 22.23
N ALA A 471 -1.54 -29.00 21.09
CA ALA A 471 -0.22 -28.58 20.59
C ALA A 471 0.49 -27.65 21.58
N ASP A 472 -0.23 -26.68 22.17
CA ASP A 472 0.28 -25.82 23.25
C ASP A 472 0.70 -26.62 24.49
N THR A 473 -0.02 -27.71 24.81
CA THR A 473 0.30 -28.61 25.94
C THR A 473 1.60 -29.38 25.69
N VAL A 474 1.81 -29.92 24.48
CA VAL A 474 3.06 -30.58 24.10
C VAL A 474 4.22 -29.59 24.09
N LEU A 475 3.99 -28.38 23.58
CA LEU A 475 4.98 -27.31 23.53
C LEU A 475 5.36 -26.81 24.93
N ALA A 476 4.43 -26.74 25.88
CA ALA A 476 4.73 -26.46 27.29
C ALA A 476 5.65 -27.52 27.91
N ARG A 477 5.44 -28.81 27.57
CA ARG A 477 6.31 -29.91 28.01
C ARG A 477 7.70 -29.85 27.37
N LEU A 478 7.79 -29.53 26.07
CA LEU A 478 9.05 -29.26 25.37
C LEU A 478 9.84 -28.14 26.03
N ARG A 479 9.19 -27.00 26.31
CA ARG A 479 9.80 -25.87 27.03
C ARG A 479 10.35 -26.31 28.39
N GLN A 480 9.53 -26.98 29.20
CA GLN A 480 9.91 -27.46 30.53
C GLN A 480 11.18 -28.33 30.49
N LEU A 481 11.24 -29.32 29.59
CA LEU A 481 12.37 -30.24 29.48
C LEU A 481 13.57 -29.68 28.70
N SER A 482 13.44 -28.50 28.10
CA SER A 482 14.56 -27.77 27.49
C SER A 482 15.24 -26.78 28.44
N THR A 483 14.68 -26.53 29.64
CA THR A 483 15.07 -25.41 30.51
C THR A 483 16.58 -25.32 30.76
N HIS A 484 17.23 -26.44 31.05
CA HIS A 484 18.67 -26.50 31.33
C HIS A 484 19.54 -26.85 30.11
N ASN A 485 18.93 -27.12 28.94
CA ASN A 485 19.62 -27.48 27.72
C ASN A 485 19.76 -26.26 26.80
N ALA A 486 20.98 -25.70 26.71
CA ALA A 486 21.26 -24.51 25.91
C ALA A 486 21.01 -24.72 24.40
N GLU A 487 21.21 -25.95 23.90
CA GLU A 487 21.06 -26.30 22.49
C GLU A 487 19.60 -26.56 22.10
N ALA A 488 18.79 -27.15 23.00
CA ALA A 488 17.39 -27.43 22.73
C ALA A 488 16.48 -26.18 22.78
N ARG A 489 16.77 -25.21 23.65
CA ARG A 489 15.95 -23.99 23.83
C ARG A 489 15.63 -23.22 22.54
N PRO A 490 16.60 -22.89 21.65
CA PRO A 490 16.28 -22.21 20.40
C PRO A 490 15.37 -23.07 19.50
N LEU A 491 15.60 -24.39 19.41
CA LEU A 491 14.77 -25.28 18.58
C LEU A 491 13.31 -25.32 19.08
N VAL A 492 13.09 -25.28 20.39
CA VAL A 492 11.75 -25.19 20.99
C VAL A 492 11.10 -23.82 20.75
N ALA A 493 11.88 -22.74 20.64
CA ALA A 493 11.38 -21.42 20.27
C ALA A 493 10.91 -21.37 18.80
N GLU A 494 11.59 -22.06 17.89
CA GLU A 494 11.15 -22.19 16.49
C GLU A 494 9.84 -22.99 16.37
N LEU A 495 9.69 -24.08 17.14
CA LEU A 495 8.45 -24.86 17.20
C LEU A 495 7.27 -24.02 17.71
N ASP A 496 7.51 -23.17 18.73
CA ASP A 496 6.53 -22.20 19.22
C ASP A 496 6.15 -21.16 18.16
N TRP A 497 7.12 -20.66 17.41
CA TRP A 497 6.85 -19.73 16.30
C TRP A 497 6.05 -20.41 15.18
N ILE A 498 6.32 -21.67 14.81
CA ILE A 498 5.46 -22.44 13.88
C ILE A 498 4.05 -22.60 14.44
N GLY A 499 3.89 -22.89 15.73
CA GLY A 499 2.57 -22.95 16.36
C GLY A 499 1.80 -21.62 16.29
N ARG A 500 2.50 -20.48 16.32
CA ARG A 500 1.89 -19.15 16.07
C ARG A 500 1.56 -18.91 14.60
N LEU A 501 2.45 -19.30 13.68
CA LEU A 501 2.23 -19.19 12.24
C LEU A 501 1.01 -20.01 11.82
N GLU A 502 0.97 -21.29 12.17
CA GLU A 502 -0.18 -22.18 11.95
C GLU A 502 -1.46 -21.62 12.56
N ARG A 503 -1.44 -21.12 13.80
CA ARG A 503 -2.64 -20.50 14.39
C ARG A 503 -3.14 -19.29 13.59
N PHE A 504 -2.26 -18.59 12.86
CA PHE A 504 -2.63 -17.51 11.96
C PHE A 504 -3.11 -18.02 10.58
N THR A 505 -2.47 -19.02 9.97
CA THR A 505 -2.79 -19.48 8.60
C THR A 505 -3.81 -20.62 8.54
N ALA A 506 -3.92 -21.43 9.60
CA ALA A 506 -4.85 -22.56 9.71
C ALA A 506 -6.33 -22.24 9.44
N PRO A 507 -6.90 -21.12 9.92
CA PRO A 507 -8.31 -20.80 9.68
C PRO A 507 -8.59 -20.26 8.28
N ARG A 508 -7.54 -20.06 7.47
CA ARG A 508 -7.53 -19.11 6.37
C ARG A 508 -7.50 -19.76 4.99
N GLY A 509 -6.69 -20.80 4.78
CA GLY A 509 -6.43 -21.31 3.43
C GLY A 509 -5.68 -20.28 2.56
N ALA A 510 -5.61 -20.51 1.25
CA ALA A 510 -4.78 -19.68 0.37
C ALA A 510 -5.31 -18.26 0.16
N ASP A 511 -6.63 -18.09 0.03
CA ASP A 511 -7.27 -16.84 -0.42
C ASP A 511 -7.96 -16.04 0.70
N ALA A 512 -7.63 -16.32 1.96
CA ALA A 512 -8.31 -15.68 3.09
C ALA A 512 -8.33 -14.15 3.01
N PRO A 513 -9.42 -13.53 3.48
CA PRO A 513 -9.46 -12.10 3.66
C PRO A 513 -8.55 -11.66 4.81
N ILE A 514 -7.79 -10.60 4.56
CA ILE A 514 -6.97 -9.88 5.54
C ILE A 514 -7.88 -8.89 6.26
N ARG A 515 -7.99 -9.01 7.59
CA ARG A 515 -8.90 -8.21 8.41
C ARG A 515 -8.19 -6.96 8.94
N LEU A 516 -8.63 -5.81 8.44
CA LEU A 516 -8.20 -4.47 8.89
C LEU A 516 -8.32 -4.33 10.42
N TYR A 517 -7.33 -3.69 11.05
CA TYR A 517 -7.20 -3.52 12.52
C TYR A 517 -7.11 -4.81 13.35
N THR A 518 -7.09 -6.00 12.73
CA THR A 518 -7.04 -7.29 13.44
C THR A 518 -5.77 -8.05 13.11
N ASP A 519 -5.46 -8.19 11.83
CA ASP A 519 -4.44 -9.14 11.37
C ASP A 519 -3.05 -8.51 11.23
N GLU A 520 -2.98 -7.19 11.08
CA GLU A 520 -1.75 -6.47 10.74
C GLU A 520 -0.64 -6.65 11.78
N ALA A 521 -0.96 -6.55 13.07
CA ALA A 521 0.04 -6.68 14.13
C ALA A 521 0.58 -8.12 14.26
N PRO A 522 -0.26 -9.18 14.26
CA PRO A 522 0.20 -10.56 14.11
C PRO A 522 1.09 -10.79 12.88
N MET A 523 0.72 -10.26 11.70
CA MET A 523 1.52 -10.39 10.49
C MET A 523 2.90 -9.73 10.64
N ARG A 524 2.94 -8.46 11.07
CA ARG A 524 4.20 -7.74 11.33
C ARG A 524 5.06 -8.48 12.36
N GLN A 525 4.49 -9.04 13.42
CA GLN A 525 5.24 -9.78 14.45
C GLN A 525 5.82 -11.11 13.94
N LEU A 526 5.04 -11.90 13.20
CA LEU A 526 5.50 -13.18 12.64
C LEU A 526 6.66 -12.98 11.65
N LEU A 527 6.53 -11.98 10.77
CA LEU A 527 7.55 -11.65 9.78
C LEU A 527 8.78 -10.96 10.40
N ALA A 528 8.61 -10.10 11.40
CA ALA A 528 9.74 -9.46 12.08
C ALA A 528 10.62 -10.47 12.82
N TYR A 529 10.02 -11.53 13.40
CA TYR A 529 10.77 -12.65 13.95
C TYR A 529 11.55 -13.38 12.84
N TRP A 530 10.85 -13.85 11.80
CA TRP A 530 11.48 -14.63 10.72
C TRP A 530 12.60 -13.87 10.00
N ASN A 531 12.38 -12.60 9.68
CA ASN A 531 13.34 -11.75 8.97
C ASN A 531 14.52 -11.30 9.85
N GLN A 532 14.53 -11.58 11.17
CA GLN A 532 15.63 -11.19 12.07
C GLN A 532 16.92 -11.98 11.77
N ASP A 533 16.82 -13.29 11.57
CA ASP A 533 17.90 -14.16 11.10
C ASP A 533 17.34 -15.39 10.37
N THR A 534 16.79 -15.17 9.17
CA THR A 534 16.19 -16.21 8.30
C THR A 534 17.08 -17.46 8.21
N ALA A 535 18.40 -17.27 8.09
CA ALA A 535 19.36 -18.36 7.94
C ALA A 535 19.55 -19.15 9.26
N ALA A 536 19.48 -18.54 10.44
CA ALA A 536 19.43 -19.26 11.71
C ALA A 536 18.11 -20.04 11.88
N HIS A 537 16.97 -19.40 11.63
CA HIS A 537 15.65 -20.06 11.77
C HIS A 537 15.54 -21.28 10.83
N GLN A 538 15.94 -21.15 9.57
CA GLN A 538 15.98 -22.27 8.62
C GLN A 538 16.94 -23.40 9.04
N ARG A 539 18.14 -23.07 9.56
CA ARG A 539 19.08 -24.09 10.07
C ARG A 539 18.54 -24.82 11.30
N ALA A 540 17.91 -24.09 12.22
CA ALA A 540 17.28 -24.65 13.41
C ALA A 540 16.12 -25.59 13.05
N LEU A 541 15.20 -25.15 12.20
CA LEU A 541 14.07 -25.97 11.73
C LEU A 541 14.53 -27.15 10.86
N GLY A 542 15.52 -26.93 9.99
CA GLY A 542 16.14 -27.98 9.18
C GLY A 542 16.78 -29.08 10.03
N ARG A 543 17.41 -28.73 11.16
CA ARG A 543 17.89 -29.71 12.14
C ARG A 543 16.74 -30.52 12.74
N VAL A 544 15.65 -29.88 13.18
CA VAL A 544 14.49 -30.60 13.73
C VAL A 544 13.90 -31.55 12.67
N ALA A 545 13.85 -31.15 11.40
CA ALA A 545 13.39 -31.97 10.28
C ALA A 545 14.36 -33.11 9.88
N ALA A 546 15.65 -32.98 10.21
CA ALA A 546 16.65 -34.04 10.05
C ALA A 546 16.50 -35.09 11.17
N ASP A 547 16.42 -34.64 12.42
CA ASP A 547 16.29 -35.50 13.60
C ASP A 547 14.91 -36.20 13.65
N VAL A 548 13.85 -35.51 13.21
CA VAL A 548 12.45 -35.99 13.24
C VAL A 548 11.81 -35.93 11.85
N PRO A 549 11.86 -37.02 11.05
CA PRO A 549 11.30 -37.03 9.70
C PRO A 549 9.81 -36.68 9.60
N ALA A 550 9.01 -37.00 10.63
CA ALA A 550 7.58 -36.66 10.70
C ALA A 550 7.28 -35.14 10.75
N PHE A 551 8.31 -34.31 10.99
CA PHE A 551 8.20 -32.85 11.01
C PHE A 551 8.42 -32.20 9.62
N ARG A 552 8.94 -32.95 8.63
CA ARG A 552 9.34 -32.40 7.32
C ARG A 552 8.19 -31.76 6.57
N ASP A 553 7.02 -32.40 6.54
CA ASP A 553 5.82 -31.88 5.89
C ASP A 553 5.42 -30.52 6.51
N LEU A 554 5.29 -30.48 7.83
CA LEU A 554 4.92 -29.26 8.58
C LEU A 554 5.95 -28.13 8.38
N TYR A 555 7.23 -28.46 8.28
CA TYR A 555 8.27 -27.46 7.96
C TYR A 555 8.15 -26.91 6.53
N ALA A 556 7.86 -27.77 5.54
CA ALA A 556 7.63 -27.34 4.17
C ALA A 556 6.36 -26.48 4.01
N ASP A 557 5.29 -26.86 4.73
CA ASP A 557 4.05 -26.08 4.82
C ASP A 557 4.33 -24.70 5.46
N ALA A 558 5.03 -24.66 6.60
CA ALA A 558 5.41 -23.42 7.27
C ALA A 558 6.25 -22.48 6.40
N LEU A 559 7.24 -22.99 5.65
CA LEU A 559 8.01 -22.18 4.69
C LEU A 559 7.14 -21.62 3.56
N SER A 560 6.14 -22.37 3.11
CA SER A 560 5.21 -21.95 2.07
C SER A 560 4.26 -20.86 2.58
N ASP A 561 3.79 -21.00 3.83
CA ASP A 561 2.98 -20.01 4.53
C ASP A 561 3.75 -18.73 4.85
N VAL A 562 5.04 -18.79 5.20
CA VAL A 562 5.89 -17.59 5.32
C VAL A 562 5.95 -16.81 4.00
N ARG A 563 6.21 -17.49 2.88
CA ARG A 563 6.28 -16.83 1.56
C ARG A 563 4.95 -16.19 1.19
N ARG A 564 3.82 -16.87 1.44
CA ARG A 564 2.49 -16.28 1.27
C ARG A 564 2.30 -15.06 2.17
N LEU A 565 2.72 -15.14 3.43
CA LEU A 565 2.63 -14.04 4.40
C LEU A 565 3.50 -12.84 4.00
N GLN A 566 4.69 -13.07 3.45
CA GLN A 566 5.57 -12.02 2.91
C GLN A 566 4.94 -11.32 1.69
N ASN A 567 4.33 -12.08 0.78
CA ASN A 567 3.61 -11.54 -0.38
C ASN A 567 2.33 -10.77 0.03
N ASP A 568 1.54 -11.32 0.94
CA ASP A 568 0.38 -10.61 1.50
C ASP A 568 0.81 -9.35 2.27
N ALA A 569 1.96 -9.38 2.95
CA ALA A 569 2.50 -8.22 3.65
C ALA A 569 2.95 -7.10 2.70
N SER A 570 3.66 -7.43 1.61
CA SER A 570 4.15 -6.43 0.65
C SER A 570 3.01 -5.70 -0.08
N VAL A 571 1.92 -6.42 -0.39
CA VAL A 571 0.72 -5.86 -1.03
C VAL A 571 -0.17 -5.12 -0.03
N TYR A 572 -0.59 -5.79 1.05
CA TYR A 572 -1.68 -5.30 1.89
C TYR A 572 -1.24 -4.43 3.07
N LEU A 573 -0.12 -4.72 3.76
CA LEU A 573 0.26 -3.87 4.91
C LEU A 573 0.62 -2.45 4.46
N ALA A 574 1.38 -2.31 3.37
CA ALA A 574 1.71 -1.01 2.79
C ALA A 574 0.48 -0.27 2.24
N ALA A 575 -0.58 -0.97 1.83
CA ALA A 575 -1.85 -0.35 1.44
C ALA A 575 -2.66 0.09 2.67
N ILE A 576 -2.74 -0.77 3.69
CA ILE A 576 -3.43 -0.50 4.96
C ILE A 576 -2.79 0.69 5.70
N ASP A 577 -1.46 0.78 5.74
CA ASP A 577 -0.75 1.89 6.37
C ASP A 577 -1.07 3.23 5.67
N ARG A 578 -1.15 3.23 4.33
CA ARG A 578 -1.59 4.38 3.54
C ARG A 578 -3.05 4.74 3.81
N LEU A 579 -3.96 3.78 3.80
CA LEU A 579 -5.37 3.99 4.11
C LEU A 579 -5.57 4.57 5.52
N ASN A 580 -4.89 4.02 6.52
CA ASN A 580 -4.95 4.49 7.90
C ASN A 580 -4.42 5.92 8.05
N ALA A 581 -3.33 6.27 7.34
CA ALA A 581 -2.83 7.64 7.30
C ALA A 581 -3.82 8.61 6.64
N THR A 582 -4.45 8.22 5.52
CA THR A 582 -5.49 9.04 4.86
C THR A 582 -6.72 9.23 5.75
N ILE A 583 -7.21 8.16 6.40
CA ILE A 583 -8.33 8.23 7.35
C ILE A 583 -7.98 9.20 8.49
N ALA A 584 -6.82 9.05 9.13
CA ALA A 584 -6.40 9.93 10.22
C ALA A 584 -6.27 11.40 9.76
N ALA A 585 -5.74 11.65 8.56
CA ALA A 585 -5.58 12.99 8.01
C ALA A 585 -6.92 13.69 7.71
N GLU A 586 -7.86 13.02 7.04
CA GLU A 586 -9.16 13.63 6.70
C GLU A 586 -10.09 13.75 7.92
N LEU A 587 -10.03 12.81 8.88
CA LEU A 587 -10.70 12.97 10.16
C LEU A 587 -10.13 14.17 10.93
N GLY A 588 -8.80 14.30 11.02
CA GLY A 588 -8.12 15.43 11.67
C GLY A 588 -8.38 16.79 11.01
N ARG A 589 -8.80 16.80 9.73
CA ARG A 589 -9.21 18.00 8.98
C ARG A 589 -10.69 18.35 9.12
N ASP A 590 -11.46 17.59 9.91
CA ASP A 590 -12.94 17.64 9.91
C ASP A 590 -13.51 17.49 8.49
N ARG A 591 -13.00 16.56 7.67
CA ARG A 591 -13.46 16.27 6.30
C ARG A 591 -13.75 14.77 6.05
N PRO A 592 -14.56 14.10 6.89
CA PRO A 592 -14.86 12.68 6.71
C PRO A 592 -15.45 12.36 5.33
N GLU A 593 -16.20 13.29 4.73
CA GLU A 593 -16.85 13.11 3.43
C GLU A 593 -15.85 12.77 2.30
N ALA A 594 -14.58 13.19 2.41
CA ALA A 594 -13.52 12.88 1.46
C ALA A 594 -13.09 11.40 1.46
N LEU A 595 -13.44 10.63 2.50
CA LEU A 595 -13.08 9.21 2.62
C LEU A 595 -14.00 8.28 1.83
N GLN A 596 -15.20 8.72 1.44
CA GLN A 596 -16.15 7.95 0.63
C GLN A 596 -15.52 7.40 -0.68
N PRO A 597 -14.93 8.22 -1.57
CA PRO A 597 -14.28 7.71 -2.79
C PRO A 597 -13.04 6.86 -2.49
N VAL A 598 -12.27 7.17 -1.43
CA VAL A 598 -11.08 6.40 -1.05
C VAL A 598 -11.47 4.97 -0.63
N LEU A 599 -12.51 4.80 0.19
CA LEU A 599 -13.01 3.48 0.58
C LEU A 599 -13.63 2.70 -0.58
N ALA A 600 -14.18 3.39 -1.58
CA ALA A 600 -14.64 2.76 -2.81
C ALA A 600 -13.45 2.22 -3.64
N GLU A 601 -12.43 3.05 -3.92
CA GLU A 601 -11.21 2.62 -4.65
C GLU A 601 -10.54 1.43 -3.95
N TYR A 602 -10.37 1.49 -2.63
CA TYR A 602 -9.72 0.41 -1.87
C TYR A 602 -10.50 -0.90 -1.89
N ARG A 603 -11.84 -0.86 -1.94
CA ARG A 603 -12.68 -2.06 -2.04
C ARG A 603 -12.53 -2.75 -3.39
N GLU A 604 -12.38 -1.98 -4.47
CA GLU A 604 -12.15 -2.49 -5.83
C GLU A 604 -10.72 -3.02 -6.02
N LYS A 605 -9.73 -2.25 -5.56
CA LYS A 605 -8.29 -2.53 -5.74
C LYS A 605 -7.75 -3.63 -4.83
N TYR A 606 -8.37 -3.86 -3.66
CA TYR A 606 -7.92 -4.83 -2.66
C TYR A 606 -9.07 -5.77 -2.23
N PRO A 607 -9.56 -6.66 -3.11
CA PRO A 607 -10.76 -7.47 -2.84
C PRO A 607 -10.63 -8.45 -1.66
N ARG A 608 -9.40 -8.84 -1.26
CA ARG A 608 -9.16 -9.64 -0.03
C ARG A 608 -9.08 -8.78 1.24
N LEU A 609 -9.18 -7.45 1.17
CA LEU A 609 -9.14 -6.57 2.34
C LEU A 609 -10.53 -6.49 3.01
N ALA A 610 -10.74 -7.29 4.07
CA ALA A 610 -11.97 -7.28 4.84
C ALA A 610 -11.95 -6.26 5.98
N GLY A 611 -13.15 -5.79 6.34
CA GLY A 611 -13.37 -4.82 7.42
C GLY A 611 -13.66 -3.40 6.94
N LEU A 612 -13.50 -3.11 5.64
CA LEU A 612 -13.86 -1.82 5.04
C LEU A 612 -15.32 -1.42 5.31
N ASP A 613 -16.25 -2.37 5.39
CA ASP A 613 -17.66 -2.06 5.67
C ASP A 613 -17.91 -1.61 7.12
N ARG A 614 -17.03 -1.99 8.06
CA ARG A 614 -17.03 -1.44 9.43
C ARG A 614 -16.53 0.00 9.43
N VAL A 615 -15.50 0.29 8.62
CA VAL A 615 -14.99 1.66 8.42
C VAL A 615 -16.06 2.53 7.77
N GLN A 616 -16.77 2.04 6.77
CA GLN A 616 -17.89 2.72 6.12
C GLN A 616 -19.01 3.04 7.12
N SER A 617 -19.45 2.05 7.90
CA SER A 617 -20.48 2.23 8.94
C SER A 617 -20.06 3.27 10.00
N ASP A 618 -18.79 3.26 10.41
CA ASP A 618 -18.27 4.26 11.35
C ASP A 618 -18.15 5.65 10.70
N LEU A 619 -17.76 5.71 9.43
CA LEU A 619 -17.68 6.93 8.63
C LEU A 619 -19.05 7.60 8.50
N ASP A 620 -20.10 6.85 8.15
CA ASP A 620 -21.45 7.39 7.97
C ASP A 620 -22.00 7.94 9.30
N ARG A 621 -21.78 7.23 10.41
CA ARG A 621 -22.14 7.69 11.77
C ARG A 621 -21.38 8.94 12.18
N TYR A 622 -20.06 8.96 11.96
CA TYR A 622 -19.21 10.10 12.33
C TYR A 622 -19.53 11.34 11.49
N THR A 623 -19.81 11.15 10.20
CA THR A 623 -20.25 12.24 9.31
C THR A 623 -21.57 12.84 9.80
N GLY A 624 -22.56 12.01 10.15
CA GLY A 624 -23.83 12.47 10.73
C GLY A 624 -23.66 13.20 12.08
N LEU A 625 -22.77 12.70 12.94
CA LEU A 625 -22.42 13.37 14.21
C LEU A 625 -21.78 14.74 13.96
N LEU A 626 -20.80 14.82 13.04
CA LEU A 626 -20.08 16.04 12.73
C LEU A 626 -20.98 17.08 12.04
N GLN A 627 -21.91 16.65 11.18
CA GLN A 627 -22.94 17.52 10.61
C GLN A 627 -23.87 18.09 11.69
N ALA A 628 -24.36 17.27 12.62
CA ALA A 628 -25.19 17.74 13.74
C ALA A 628 -24.42 18.72 14.65
N LEU A 629 -23.13 18.46 14.89
CA LEU A 629 -22.22 19.34 15.63
C LEU A 629 -22.03 20.70 14.93
N ARG A 630 -21.75 20.69 13.61
CA ARG A 630 -21.63 21.92 12.79
C ARG A 630 -22.94 22.71 12.77
N ALA A 631 -24.09 22.03 12.71
CA ALA A 631 -25.42 22.65 12.67
C ALA A 631 -25.84 23.30 14.00
N ARG A 632 -25.13 23.03 15.11
CA ARG A 632 -25.43 23.56 16.46
C ARG A 632 -26.89 23.34 16.89
N ARG A 633 -27.49 22.19 16.52
CA ARG A 633 -28.83 21.76 16.94
C ARG A 633 -28.76 20.69 18.04
N PRO A 634 -29.23 20.97 19.28
CA PRO A 634 -29.13 20.03 20.39
C PRO A 634 -29.80 18.68 20.15
N GLY A 635 -31.00 18.64 19.55
CA GLY A 635 -31.76 17.39 19.35
C GLY A 635 -31.06 16.37 18.47
N PRO A 636 -30.83 16.65 17.17
CA PRO A 636 -30.05 15.79 16.29
C PRO A 636 -28.69 15.40 16.89
N LEU A 637 -27.99 16.32 17.55
CA LEU A 637 -26.68 16.03 18.12
C LEU A 637 -26.76 15.02 19.27
N VAL A 638 -27.67 15.21 20.23
CA VAL A 638 -27.85 14.28 21.37
C VAL A 638 -28.31 12.91 20.89
N THR A 639 -29.20 12.86 19.89
CA THR A 639 -29.64 11.59 19.27
C THR A 639 -28.45 10.87 18.61
N ARG A 640 -27.68 11.55 17.74
CA ARG A 640 -26.49 10.96 17.10
C ARG A 640 -25.41 10.56 18.12
N LEU A 641 -25.27 11.29 19.22
CA LEU A 641 -24.31 11.00 20.28
C LEU A 641 -24.66 9.70 21.02
N ALA A 642 -25.94 9.39 21.22
CA ALA A 642 -26.38 8.13 21.82
C ALA A 642 -25.97 6.90 20.97
N ASP A 643 -25.99 7.05 19.64
CA ASP A 643 -25.63 6.00 18.66
C ASP A 643 -24.13 5.96 18.30
N SER A 644 -23.32 6.88 18.84
CA SER A 644 -21.90 7.08 18.53
C SER A 644 -20.97 6.01 19.15
N ARG A 645 -21.26 4.73 18.90
CA ARG A 645 -20.38 3.59 19.23
C ARG A 645 -19.60 3.16 17.98
N PHE A 646 -18.38 3.66 17.85
CA PHE A 646 -17.48 3.32 16.75
C PHE A 646 -16.77 1.99 16.98
N ALA A 647 -16.71 1.15 15.95
CA ALA A 647 -16.08 -0.16 15.99
C ALA A 647 -14.58 -0.14 15.70
N THR A 648 -14.09 0.91 15.02
CA THR A 648 -12.73 0.99 14.47
C THR A 648 -11.85 2.02 15.21
N PRO A 649 -10.54 1.75 15.40
CA PRO A 649 -9.67 2.61 16.22
C PRO A 649 -9.58 4.09 15.78
N PRO A 650 -9.51 4.45 14.49
CA PRO A 650 -9.39 5.86 14.08
C PRO A 650 -10.60 6.70 14.51
N PHE A 651 -11.81 6.14 14.40
CA PHE A 651 -13.05 6.83 14.78
C PHE A 651 -13.26 6.87 16.29
N GLN A 652 -12.78 5.85 17.03
CA GLN A 652 -12.74 5.90 18.50
C GLN A 652 -11.80 7.00 19.00
N ALA A 653 -10.60 7.12 18.42
CA ALA A 653 -9.65 8.19 18.73
C ALA A 653 -10.22 9.58 18.38
N GLN A 654 -10.90 9.70 17.24
CA GLN A 654 -11.50 10.96 16.80
C GLN A 654 -12.74 11.37 17.61
N LEU A 655 -13.53 10.43 18.14
CA LEU A 655 -14.59 10.77 19.10
C LEU A 655 -14.00 11.38 20.39
N ALA A 656 -12.85 10.87 20.86
CA ALA A 656 -12.15 11.43 22.01
C ALA A 656 -11.59 12.83 21.74
N SER A 657 -11.09 13.12 20.53
CA SER A 657 -10.63 14.47 20.15
C SER A 657 -11.78 15.47 20.01
N LEU A 658 -12.98 15.02 19.62
CA LEU A 658 -14.20 15.85 19.59
C LEU A 658 -14.80 16.16 20.97
N ALA A 659 -14.46 15.41 22.02
CA ALA A 659 -15.09 15.51 23.34
C ALA A 659 -15.22 16.96 23.91
N PRO A 660 -14.24 17.88 23.75
CA PRO A 660 -14.38 19.27 24.23
C PRO A 660 -15.43 20.12 23.49
N ARG A 661 -15.83 19.71 22.27
CA ARG A 661 -16.83 20.40 21.43
C ARG A 661 -18.24 19.85 21.66
N LEU A 662 -18.35 18.62 22.16
CA LEU A 662 -19.61 17.91 22.38
C LEU A 662 -20.29 18.37 23.70
N PRO A 663 -21.63 18.23 23.81
CA PRO A 663 -22.32 18.40 25.08
C PRO A 663 -21.82 17.37 26.11
N SER A 664 -21.80 17.74 27.40
CA SER A 664 -21.38 16.82 28.45
C SER A 664 -22.33 15.61 28.55
N PRO A 665 -21.87 14.44 29.02
CA PRO A 665 -22.74 13.26 29.14
C PRO A 665 -23.97 13.49 30.01
N GLU A 666 -23.86 14.37 31.00
CA GLU A 666 -24.97 14.75 31.88
C GLU A 666 -25.97 15.67 31.17
N LEU A 667 -25.49 16.69 30.43
CA LEU A 667 -26.35 17.56 29.62
C LEU A 667 -27.09 16.74 28.56
N ALA A 668 -26.40 15.82 27.89
CA ALA A 668 -26.99 14.95 26.88
C ALA A 668 -28.10 14.05 27.45
N ARG A 669 -27.94 13.53 28.68
CA ARG A 669 -29.01 12.76 29.37
C ARG A 669 -30.21 13.64 29.71
N GLN A 670 -29.98 14.78 30.38
CA GLN A 670 -31.03 15.72 30.78
C GLN A 670 -31.85 16.20 29.56
N TYR A 671 -31.17 16.50 28.45
CA TYR A 671 -31.83 16.83 27.18
C TYR A 671 -32.61 15.63 26.62
N ALA A 672 -32.06 14.42 26.60
CA ALA A 672 -32.73 13.22 26.08
C ALA A 672 -33.96 12.78 26.90
N ASP A 673 -34.00 13.07 28.20
CA ASP A 673 -35.19 12.89 29.03
C ASP A 673 -36.28 13.91 28.66
N ALA A 674 -35.91 15.20 28.54
CA ALA A 674 -36.85 16.25 28.13
C ALA A 674 -37.38 16.08 26.70
N ALA A 675 -36.52 15.65 25.76
CA ALA A 675 -36.91 15.34 24.39
C ALA A 675 -37.90 14.17 24.31
N ARG A 676 -37.80 13.17 25.19
CA ARG A 676 -38.81 12.10 25.30
C ARG A 676 -40.16 12.62 25.76
N ALA A 677 -40.18 13.49 26.77
CA ALA A 677 -41.43 14.13 27.22
C ALA A 677 -42.08 14.96 26.08
N TRP A 678 -41.27 15.70 25.32
CA TRP A 678 -41.71 16.47 24.14
C TRP A 678 -42.32 15.56 23.06
N GLN A 679 -41.66 14.47 22.70
CA GLN A 679 -42.14 13.48 21.72
C GLN A 679 -43.38 12.69 22.19
N GLN A 680 -43.62 12.62 23.49
CA GLN A 680 -44.84 12.05 24.09
C GLN A 680 -46.00 13.05 24.15
N GLY A 681 -45.74 14.35 23.97
CA GLY A 681 -46.73 15.43 24.00
C GLY A 681 -46.83 16.16 25.34
N ASP A 682 -46.04 15.78 26.35
CA ASP A 682 -45.94 16.52 27.61
C ASP A 682 -44.99 17.72 27.46
N SER A 683 -45.52 18.74 26.79
CA SER A 683 -44.81 20.00 26.55
C SER A 683 -44.49 20.76 27.83
N ALA A 684 -45.29 20.59 28.90
CA ALA A 684 -45.07 21.25 30.17
C ALA A 684 -43.86 20.66 30.91
N ALA A 685 -43.79 19.33 31.05
CA ALA A 685 -42.65 18.66 31.66
C ALA A 685 -41.37 18.85 30.83
N ALA A 686 -41.46 18.76 29.50
CA ALA A 686 -40.32 18.97 28.61
C ALA A 686 -39.70 20.37 28.75
N LEU A 687 -40.54 21.42 28.70
CA LEU A 687 -40.07 22.80 28.83
C LEU A 687 -39.54 23.11 30.24
N ALA A 688 -40.16 22.54 31.28
CA ALA A 688 -39.66 22.64 32.65
C ALA A 688 -38.26 22.03 32.77
N ALA A 689 -38.06 20.80 32.27
CA ALA A 689 -36.77 20.10 32.30
C ALA A 689 -35.68 20.85 31.51
N LEU A 690 -35.96 21.29 30.28
CA LEU A 690 -34.99 22.06 29.48
C LEU A 690 -34.61 23.38 30.15
N SER A 691 -35.55 24.07 30.83
CA SER A 691 -35.28 25.35 31.52
C SER A 691 -34.37 25.24 32.75
N GLN A 692 -34.18 24.02 33.28
CA GLN A 692 -33.25 23.75 34.38
C GLN A 692 -31.80 23.55 33.91
N ILE A 693 -31.60 23.20 32.63
CA ILE A 693 -30.26 23.04 32.04
C ILE A 693 -29.63 24.44 31.88
N ARG A 694 -28.61 24.75 32.68
CA ARG A 694 -27.96 26.09 32.70
C ARG A 694 -26.45 26.01 32.52
N GLY A 695 -25.92 26.87 31.66
CA GLY A 695 -24.48 27.05 31.44
C GLY A 695 -23.85 26.04 30.48
N GLY A 696 -22.53 26.16 30.31
CA GLY A 696 -21.76 25.37 29.35
C GLY A 696 -21.78 25.91 27.91
N PRO A 697 -20.97 25.33 27.00
CA PRO A 697 -20.76 25.87 25.64
C PRO A 697 -21.99 25.78 24.71
N TRP A 698 -23.04 25.07 25.14
CA TRP A 698 -24.30 24.85 24.42
C TRP A 698 -25.49 25.68 24.95
N ALA A 699 -25.26 26.58 25.92
CA ALA A 699 -26.33 27.33 26.59
C ALA A 699 -27.18 28.17 25.62
N ASP A 700 -26.55 28.89 24.69
CA ASP A 700 -27.27 29.72 23.70
C ASP A 700 -28.06 28.86 22.70
N ASP A 701 -27.58 27.66 22.39
CA ASP A 701 -28.23 26.73 21.44
C ASP A 701 -29.47 26.12 22.09
N LEU A 702 -29.37 25.71 23.36
CA LEU A 702 -30.49 25.28 24.18
C LEU A 702 -31.54 26.38 24.37
N ALA A 703 -31.12 27.64 24.60
CA ALA A 703 -32.05 28.76 24.74
C ALA A 703 -32.89 28.98 23.47
N ARG A 704 -32.29 28.81 22.28
CA ARG A 704 -33.02 28.89 20.99
C ARG A 704 -33.97 27.72 20.79
N ASP A 705 -33.56 26.50 21.13
CA ASP A 705 -34.45 25.32 21.06
C ASP A 705 -35.64 25.45 22.03
N VAL A 706 -35.41 25.87 23.27
CA VAL A 706 -36.47 26.16 24.24
C VAL A 706 -37.44 27.21 23.72
N ALA A 707 -36.95 28.31 23.11
CA ALA A 707 -37.79 29.35 22.53
C ALA A 707 -38.63 28.83 21.35
N HIS A 708 -38.08 27.96 20.49
CA HIS A 708 -38.81 27.27 19.43
C HIS A 708 -39.92 26.39 20.00
N LYS A 709 -39.60 25.50 20.96
CA LYS A 709 -40.56 24.60 21.59
C LYS A 709 -41.65 25.35 22.37
N GLN A 710 -41.33 26.44 23.05
CA GLN A 710 -42.33 27.33 23.66
C GLN A 710 -43.30 27.89 22.62
N LYS A 711 -42.79 28.36 21.47
CA LYS A 711 -43.61 28.89 20.37
C LYS A 711 -44.47 27.81 19.72
N VAL A 712 -43.96 26.59 19.52
CA VAL A 712 -44.74 25.43 19.03
C VAL A 712 -45.88 25.11 19.99
N ALA A 713 -45.61 24.96 21.29
CA ALA A 713 -46.65 24.64 22.28
C ALA A 713 -47.74 25.73 22.35
N ALA A 714 -47.34 27.00 22.33
CA ALA A 714 -48.27 28.14 22.34
C ALA A 714 -49.12 28.22 21.05
N GLN A 715 -48.52 28.01 19.88
CA GLN A 715 -49.26 28.00 18.61
C GLN A 715 -50.20 26.80 18.52
N TYR A 716 -49.81 25.62 19.02
CA TYR A 716 -50.69 24.46 19.08
C TYR A 716 -51.93 24.70 19.95
N ALA A 717 -51.75 25.28 21.15
CA ALA A 717 -52.86 25.64 22.02
C ALA A 717 -53.81 26.67 21.36
N ALA A 718 -53.24 27.68 20.66
CA ALA A 718 -54.00 28.67 19.91
C ALA A 718 -54.73 28.07 18.69
N LEU A 719 -54.15 27.05 18.04
CA LEU A 719 -54.75 26.31 16.94
C LEU A 719 -55.94 25.47 17.40
N GLN A 720 -55.78 24.72 18.50
CA GLN A 720 -56.87 23.93 19.10
C GLN A 720 -58.03 24.84 19.54
N SER A 721 -57.72 25.99 20.14
CA SER A 721 -58.71 27.00 20.54
C SER A 721 -59.43 27.67 19.35
N ALA A 722 -58.86 27.58 18.14
CA ALA A 722 -59.39 28.17 16.92
C ALA A 722 -60.10 27.16 15.99
N ARG A 723 -60.23 25.89 16.40
CA ARG A 723 -60.82 24.83 15.59
C ARG A 723 -62.28 25.14 15.25
N GLY A 724 -62.63 25.07 13.97
CA GLY A 724 -63.95 25.47 13.45
C GLY A 724 -64.14 26.98 13.22
N SER A 725 -63.14 27.83 13.49
CA SER A 725 -63.19 29.25 13.13
C SER A 725 -62.86 29.50 11.65
N ARG A 726 -63.33 30.62 11.08
CA ARG A 726 -63.09 31.00 9.67
C ARG A 726 -61.62 31.14 9.25
N GLY A 727 -60.70 31.26 10.21
CA GLY A 727 -59.25 31.36 9.97
C GLY A 727 -58.47 30.13 10.42
N TYR A 728 -59.14 29.00 10.65
CA TYR A 728 -58.50 27.78 11.13
C TYR A 728 -57.52 27.19 10.10
N GLU A 729 -57.90 27.12 8.82
CA GLU A 729 -57.07 26.53 7.76
C GLU A 729 -55.74 27.28 7.60
N ASP A 730 -55.76 28.62 7.50
CA ASP A 730 -54.54 29.41 7.36
C ASP A 730 -53.61 29.24 8.58
N ARG A 731 -54.18 29.16 9.81
CA ARG A 731 -53.42 28.90 11.06
C ARG A 731 -52.85 27.47 11.12
N LEU A 732 -53.59 26.49 10.62
CA LEU A 732 -53.18 25.09 10.55
C LEU A 732 -51.97 24.93 9.61
N LEU A 733 -52.02 25.58 8.45
CA LEU A 733 -50.92 25.60 7.48
C LEU A 733 -49.69 26.36 8.02
N ASP A 734 -49.90 27.52 8.67
CA ASP A 734 -48.81 28.24 9.35
C ASP A 734 -48.13 27.42 10.45
N PHE A 735 -48.93 26.71 11.26
CA PHE A 735 -48.40 25.84 12.30
C PHE A 735 -47.62 24.66 11.71
N TYR A 736 -48.21 23.95 10.74
CA TYR A 736 -47.56 22.81 10.09
C TYR A 736 -46.25 23.18 9.38
N ALA A 737 -46.17 24.39 8.80
CA ALA A 737 -44.95 24.93 8.20
C ALA A 737 -43.82 25.18 9.22
N MET A 738 -44.17 25.47 10.48
CA MET A 738 -43.22 25.77 11.54
C MET A 738 -42.59 24.52 12.18
N LEU A 739 -43.27 23.37 12.16
CA LEU A 739 -42.83 22.16 12.86
C LEU A 739 -41.58 21.53 12.26
N ASP A 740 -40.62 21.12 13.08
CA ASP A 740 -39.59 20.16 12.66
C ASP A 740 -40.20 18.75 12.59
N ALA A 741 -39.93 18.00 11.51
CA ALA A 741 -40.54 16.69 11.31
C ALA A 741 -40.02 15.62 12.30
N GLU A 742 -38.77 15.73 12.75
CA GLU A 742 -38.14 14.78 13.68
C GLU A 742 -38.32 15.27 15.13
N GLU A 743 -37.97 16.53 15.42
CA GLU A 743 -38.03 17.07 16.78
C GLU A 743 -39.46 17.30 17.27
N ASP A 744 -40.38 17.77 16.42
CA ASP A 744 -41.77 18.10 16.81
C ASP A 744 -42.78 17.03 16.35
N SER A 745 -42.30 15.79 16.17
CA SER A 745 -43.05 14.65 15.60
C SER A 745 -44.37 14.30 16.32
N HIS A 746 -44.55 14.67 17.60
CA HIS A 746 -45.85 14.58 18.28
C HIS A 746 -46.88 15.53 17.63
N PHE A 747 -46.54 16.82 17.56
CA PHE A 747 -47.40 17.86 17.03
C PHE A 747 -47.67 17.67 15.54
N ALA A 748 -46.67 17.21 14.79
CA ALA A 748 -46.82 16.91 13.36
C ALA A 748 -47.89 15.84 13.13
N ARG A 749 -47.80 14.70 13.84
CA ARG A 749 -48.82 13.63 13.80
C ARG A 749 -50.19 14.10 14.31
N ALA A 750 -50.22 14.97 15.33
CA ALA A 750 -51.47 15.46 15.91
C ALA A 750 -52.29 16.33 14.94
N VAL A 751 -51.64 17.06 14.03
CA VAL A 751 -52.32 17.89 13.01
C VAL A 751 -52.35 17.26 11.62
N GLU A 752 -51.64 16.16 11.38
CA GLU A 752 -51.52 15.50 10.07
C GLU A 752 -52.87 15.17 9.43
N GLY A 753 -53.84 14.69 10.22
CA GLY A 753 -55.20 14.42 9.73
C GLY A 753 -55.94 15.68 9.26
N ASP A 754 -55.86 16.76 10.03
CA ASP A 754 -56.47 18.05 9.66
C ASP A 754 -55.77 18.66 8.42
N VAL A 755 -54.43 18.59 8.36
CA VAL A 755 -53.63 19.08 7.22
C VAL A 755 -53.94 18.32 5.95
N ASN A 756 -54.03 16.98 6.00
CA ASN A 756 -54.39 16.17 4.85
C ASN A 756 -55.83 16.45 4.37
N GLY A 757 -56.75 16.77 5.28
CA GLY A 757 -58.11 17.20 4.95
C GLY A 757 -58.19 18.51 4.15
N VAL A 758 -57.26 19.45 4.36
CA VAL A 758 -57.21 20.75 3.65
C VAL A 758 -56.18 20.79 2.50
N ARG A 759 -55.35 19.74 2.33
CA ARG A 759 -54.21 19.74 1.41
C ARG A 759 -54.63 20.01 -0.04
N ASP A 760 -55.66 19.33 -0.53
CA ASP A 760 -56.09 19.43 -1.94
C ASP A 760 -56.90 20.70 -2.25
N SER A 761 -57.59 21.29 -1.27
CA SER A 761 -58.22 22.61 -1.42
C SER A 761 -57.16 23.71 -1.41
N ALA A 762 -56.22 23.65 -0.47
CA ALA A 762 -55.12 24.60 -0.36
C ALA A 762 -54.18 24.58 -1.59
N LEU A 763 -53.80 23.40 -2.10
CA LEU A 763 -53.00 23.29 -3.33
C LEU A 763 -53.74 23.80 -4.57
N ARG A 764 -55.07 23.66 -4.66
CA ARG A 764 -55.87 24.26 -5.74
C ARG A 764 -55.88 25.78 -5.62
N ARG A 765 -56.19 26.32 -4.42
CA ARG A 765 -56.13 27.76 -4.13
C ARG A 765 -54.75 28.36 -4.46
N ALA A 766 -53.66 27.66 -4.13
CA ALA A 766 -52.30 28.08 -4.46
C ALA A 766 -52.04 28.16 -5.98
N ARG A 767 -52.51 27.17 -6.74
CA ARG A 767 -52.43 27.16 -8.21
C ARG A 767 -53.27 28.26 -8.84
N GLU A 768 -54.48 28.51 -8.33
CA GLU A 768 -55.36 29.58 -8.78
C GLU A 768 -54.75 30.97 -8.54
N LEU A 769 -54.18 31.19 -7.36
CA LEU A 769 -53.42 32.40 -7.03
C LEU A 769 -52.22 32.60 -7.96
N MET A 770 -51.38 31.57 -8.16
CA MET A 770 -50.25 31.69 -9.10
C MET A 770 -50.69 31.93 -10.54
N ALA A 771 -51.80 31.34 -11.00
CA ALA A 771 -52.36 31.59 -12.33
C ALA A 771 -52.87 33.04 -12.48
N SER A 772 -53.55 33.57 -11.44
CA SER A 772 -53.95 34.98 -11.37
C SER A 772 -52.74 35.91 -11.42
N ALA A 773 -51.69 35.62 -10.64
CA ALA A 773 -50.44 36.38 -10.62
C ALA A 773 -49.75 36.42 -11.99
N VAL A 774 -49.62 35.27 -12.66
CA VAL A 774 -49.04 35.15 -14.01
C VAL A 774 -49.85 35.96 -15.03
N ALA A 775 -51.19 35.93 -14.94
CA ALA A 775 -52.06 36.68 -15.84
C ALA A 775 -51.91 38.20 -15.63
N ALA A 776 -51.95 38.66 -14.38
CA ALA A 776 -51.75 40.07 -14.01
C ALA A 776 -50.35 40.57 -14.42
N TRP A 777 -49.30 39.77 -14.20
CA TRP A 777 -47.92 40.05 -14.61
C TRP A 777 -47.78 40.18 -16.13
N LYS A 778 -48.36 39.24 -16.89
CA LYS A 778 -48.37 39.29 -18.35
C LYS A 778 -49.11 40.53 -18.86
N GLN A 779 -50.22 40.90 -18.23
CA GLN A 779 -51.00 42.09 -18.59
C GLN A 779 -50.27 43.40 -18.24
N TYR A 780 -49.61 43.48 -17.09
CA TYR A 780 -48.72 44.59 -16.72
C TYR A 780 -47.64 44.81 -17.80
N ARG A 781 -46.90 43.75 -18.14
CA ARG A 781 -45.85 43.82 -19.17
C ARG A 781 -46.39 44.20 -20.55
N ALA A 782 -47.54 43.66 -20.96
CA ALA A 782 -48.15 43.95 -22.26
C ALA A 782 -48.64 45.41 -22.39
N ASN A 783 -49.08 46.02 -21.29
CA ASN A 783 -49.50 47.43 -21.26
C ASN A 783 -48.33 48.43 -21.24
N GLY A 784 -47.10 47.93 -21.09
CA GLY A 784 -45.91 48.73 -20.82
C GLY A 784 -45.75 49.05 -19.33
N VAL A 785 -44.54 48.79 -18.80
CA VAL A 785 -44.18 49.03 -17.40
C VAL A 785 -44.40 50.49 -16.99
N ILE A 786 -44.47 50.74 -15.68
CA ILE A 786 -44.55 52.11 -15.15
C ILE A 786 -43.28 52.87 -15.60
N GLY A 787 -43.48 53.91 -16.42
CA GLY A 787 -42.41 54.73 -16.99
C GLY A 787 -42.01 55.92 -16.11
N GLY A 788 -40.85 56.52 -16.37
CA GLY A 788 -40.35 57.67 -15.61
C GLY A 788 -41.32 58.86 -15.60
N GLU A 789 -41.92 59.16 -16.75
CA GLU A 789 -42.95 60.21 -16.90
C GLU A 789 -44.15 59.99 -15.97
N GLN A 790 -44.69 58.77 -15.93
CA GLN A 790 -45.82 58.38 -15.06
C GLN A 790 -45.45 58.49 -13.56
N ARG A 791 -44.19 58.24 -13.21
CA ARG A 791 -43.69 58.47 -11.84
C ARG A 791 -43.60 59.96 -11.51
N LEU A 792 -43.10 60.79 -12.44
CA LEU A 792 -42.91 62.23 -12.29
C LEU A 792 -44.20 63.08 -12.33
N GLU A 793 -45.31 62.56 -12.86
CA GLU A 793 -46.60 63.28 -12.88
C GLU A 793 -46.98 63.84 -11.50
N PRO A 794 -47.40 65.12 -11.38
CA PRO A 794 -47.74 65.77 -10.10
C PRO A 794 -49.04 65.24 -9.46
N GLY A 795 -49.68 64.24 -10.07
CA GLY A 795 -50.83 63.52 -9.53
C GLY A 795 -50.79 62.04 -9.91
N ILE A 796 -51.89 61.33 -9.67
CA ILE A 796 -52.03 59.91 -10.00
C ILE A 796 -52.86 59.78 -11.28
N SER A 797 -52.20 59.59 -12.42
CA SER A 797 -52.92 59.33 -13.68
C SER A 797 -53.72 58.02 -13.63
N PRO A 798 -54.78 57.90 -14.45
CA PRO A 798 -55.48 56.63 -14.66
C PRO A 798 -54.54 55.51 -15.12
N LYS A 799 -53.53 55.83 -15.94
CA LYS A 799 -52.54 54.88 -16.45
C LYS A 799 -51.64 54.34 -15.33
N PHE A 800 -51.06 55.22 -14.51
CA PHE A 800 -50.30 54.80 -13.32
C PHE A 800 -51.16 53.93 -12.40
N ARG A 801 -52.39 54.36 -12.09
CA ARG A 801 -53.29 53.62 -11.19
C ARG A 801 -53.64 52.22 -11.72
N ALA A 802 -53.82 52.07 -13.02
CA ALA A 802 -54.07 50.77 -13.65
C ALA A 802 -52.85 49.84 -13.57
N GLN A 803 -51.65 50.34 -13.90
CA GLN A 803 -50.41 49.56 -13.83
C GLN A 803 -50.04 49.17 -12.40
N ALA A 804 -50.12 50.11 -11.47
CA ALA A 804 -49.81 49.87 -10.06
C ALA A 804 -50.71 48.78 -9.45
N ARG A 805 -52.02 48.79 -9.78
CA ARG A 805 -52.95 47.74 -9.39
C ARG A 805 -52.61 46.36 -9.96
N LEU A 806 -52.27 46.28 -11.25
CA LEU A 806 -51.85 45.01 -11.86
C LEU A 806 -50.58 44.45 -11.20
N LEU A 807 -49.61 45.32 -10.90
CA LEU A 807 -48.36 44.93 -10.25
C LEU A 807 -48.56 44.51 -8.79
N SER A 808 -49.35 45.27 -8.01
CA SER A 808 -49.71 44.91 -6.63
C SER A 808 -50.48 43.59 -6.58
N GLN A 809 -51.48 43.40 -7.44
CA GLN A 809 -52.24 42.15 -7.51
C GLN A 809 -51.32 40.98 -7.87
N ALA A 810 -50.46 41.13 -8.88
CA ALA A 810 -49.51 40.08 -9.26
C ALA A 810 -48.58 39.72 -8.09
N GLN A 811 -48.11 40.71 -7.33
CA GLN A 811 -47.25 40.50 -6.17
C GLN A 811 -47.98 39.81 -5.01
N ASP A 812 -49.19 40.26 -4.67
CA ASP A 812 -49.97 39.72 -3.55
C ASP A 812 -50.43 38.28 -3.83
N ASP A 813 -50.93 38.01 -5.05
CA ASP A 813 -51.36 36.68 -5.47
C ASP A 813 -50.15 35.71 -5.52
N ALA A 814 -49.00 36.14 -6.06
CA ALA A 814 -47.79 35.31 -6.10
C ALA A 814 -47.26 35.00 -4.68
N ARG A 815 -47.18 36.02 -3.81
CA ARG A 815 -46.75 35.86 -2.41
C ARG A 815 -47.66 34.89 -1.64
N GLN A 816 -48.97 34.96 -1.83
CA GLN A 816 -49.93 34.07 -1.18
C GLN A 816 -49.86 32.64 -1.73
N GLY A 817 -49.83 32.47 -3.07
CA GLY A 817 -49.75 31.16 -3.71
C GLY A 817 -48.47 30.42 -3.32
N MET A 818 -47.32 31.10 -3.39
CA MET A 818 -46.03 30.54 -3.00
C MET A 818 -45.95 30.19 -1.51
N ARG A 819 -46.52 31.03 -0.62
CA ARG A 819 -46.60 30.74 0.82
C ARG A 819 -47.30 29.40 1.09
N ILE A 820 -48.42 29.12 0.42
CA ILE A 820 -49.17 27.87 0.61
C ILE A 820 -48.38 26.65 0.14
N PHE A 821 -47.67 26.74 -0.99
CA PHE A 821 -46.80 25.64 -1.45
C PHE A 821 -45.68 25.33 -0.46
N THR A 822 -45.02 26.37 0.06
CA THR A 822 -43.98 26.24 1.10
C THR A 822 -44.55 25.66 2.39
N GLN A 823 -45.71 26.15 2.86
CA GLN A 823 -46.36 25.64 4.07
C GLN A 823 -46.68 24.15 3.99
N LEU A 824 -47.17 23.68 2.84
CA LEU A 824 -47.54 22.28 2.61
C LEU A 824 -46.37 21.36 2.27
N ARG A 825 -45.14 21.88 2.17
CA ARG A 825 -43.94 21.14 1.76
C ARG A 825 -44.20 20.36 0.45
N ALA A 826 -44.87 21.03 -0.50
CA ALA A 826 -45.00 20.48 -1.85
C ALA A 826 -43.60 20.42 -2.45
N GLY A 827 -43.07 19.20 -2.64
CA GLY A 827 -41.66 18.96 -2.94
C GLY A 827 -41.19 19.61 -4.25
N GLU A 828 -39.88 19.65 -4.45
CA GLU A 828 -39.23 20.30 -5.59
C GLU A 828 -39.63 19.67 -6.93
N SER A 829 -40.69 20.19 -7.55
CA SER A 829 -41.05 19.92 -8.93
C SER A 829 -40.57 21.04 -9.85
N ALA A 830 -40.29 20.71 -11.12
CA ALA A 830 -39.89 21.69 -12.13
C ALA A 830 -40.91 22.84 -12.26
N ASP A 831 -42.21 22.52 -12.18
CA ASP A 831 -43.30 23.49 -12.21
C ASP A 831 -43.23 24.47 -11.04
N LEU A 832 -42.94 23.99 -9.82
CA LEU A 832 -42.80 24.85 -8.64
C LEU A 832 -41.56 25.74 -8.72
N ALA A 833 -40.44 25.23 -9.23
CA ALA A 833 -39.23 26.03 -9.47
C ALA A 833 -39.50 27.16 -10.50
N GLN A 834 -40.27 26.87 -11.56
CA GLN A 834 -40.68 27.88 -12.54
C GLN A 834 -41.63 28.93 -11.95
N LEU A 835 -42.59 28.51 -11.11
CA LEU A 835 -43.50 29.42 -10.40
C LEU A 835 -42.77 30.30 -9.38
N ALA A 836 -41.78 29.77 -8.67
CA ALA A 836 -40.93 30.53 -7.75
C ALA A 836 -40.10 31.60 -8.49
N LYS A 837 -39.57 31.28 -9.69
CA LYS A 837 -38.91 32.29 -10.54
C LYS A 837 -39.84 33.43 -10.94
N VAL A 838 -41.11 33.14 -11.26
CA VAL A 838 -42.08 34.19 -11.60
C VAL A 838 -42.42 35.08 -10.40
N GLU A 839 -42.53 34.53 -9.19
CA GLU A 839 -42.69 35.34 -7.96
C GLU A 839 -41.51 36.30 -7.77
N GLN A 840 -40.28 35.81 -7.95
CA GLN A 840 -39.08 36.64 -7.86
C GLN A 840 -39.04 37.76 -8.91
N GLU A 841 -39.41 37.48 -10.17
CA GLU A 841 -39.49 38.50 -11.23
C GLU A 841 -40.51 39.60 -10.91
N ILE A 842 -41.73 39.22 -10.49
CA ILE A 842 -42.79 40.17 -10.10
C ILE A 842 -42.34 41.02 -8.90
N ARG A 843 -41.74 40.37 -7.89
CA ARG A 843 -41.26 41.03 -6.69
C ARG A 843 -40.14 42.02 -6.99
N ALA A 844 -39.17 41.64 -7.83
CA ALA A 844 -38.06 42.50 -8.22
C ALA A 844 -38.54 43.78 -8.93
N GLU A 845 -39.49 43.65 -9.87
CA GLU A 845 -40.12 44.82 -10.51
C GLU A 845 -40.85 45.70 -9.48
N ALA A 846 -41.64 45.11 -8.58
CA ALA A 846 -42.36 45.86 -7.56
C ALA A 846 -41.41 46.59 -6.57
N GLU A 847 -40.26 46.00 -6.25
CA GLU A 847 -39.20 46.64 -5.45
C GLU A 847 -38.50 47.76 -6.24
N GLN A 848 -38.17 47.54 -7.52
CA GLN A 848 -37.58 48.54 -8.41
C GLN A 848 -38.49 49.77 -8.60
N GLN A 849 -39.80 49.56 -8.80
CA GLN A 849 -40.76 50.65 -8.95
C GLN A 849 -40.94 51.45 -7.65
N ARG A 850 -40.92 50.79 -6.49
CA ARG A 850 -40.89 51.45 -5.17
C ARG A 850 -39.61 52.25 -4.94
N HIS A 851 -38.46 51.73 -5.35
CA HIS A 851 -37.18 52.46 -5.28
C HIS A 851 -37.21 53.73 -6.13
N ALA A 852 -37.58 53.58 -7.41
CA ALA A 852 -37.66 54.68 -8.37
C ALA A 852 -38.69 55.76 -8.00
N LEU A 853 -39.71 55.44 -7.19
CA LEU A 853 -40.60 56.45 -6.60
C LEU A 853 -39.97 57.17 -5.41
N ARG A 854 -39.26 56.46 -4.52
CA ARG A 854 -38.59 57.05 -3.35
C ARG A 854 -37.49 58.04 -3.75
N GLU A 855 -36.74 57.74 -4.82
CA GLU A 855 -35.74 58.65 -5.39
C GLU A 855 -36.33 59.99 -5.86
N LEU A 856 -37.62 60.01 -6.24
CA LEU A 856 -38.34 61.21 -6.66
C LEU A 856 -38.94 62.01 -5.49
N GLY A 857 -38.67 61.64 -4.24
CA GLY A 857 -39.22 62.31 -3.05
C GLY A 857 -38.76 63.76 -2.82
N THR A 858 -37.76 64.22 -3.57
CA THR A 858 -37.35 65.64 -3.64
C THR A 858 -38.08 66.44 -4.72
N VAL A 859 -38.79 65.77 -5.63
CA VAL A 859 -39.44 66.35 -6.83
C VAL A 859 -40.97 66.21 -6.77
N LEU A 860 -41.49 65.15 -6.14
CA LEU A 860 -42.91 64.90 -5.95
C LEU A 860 -43.42 65.43 -4.61
N ASP A 861 -44.68 65.88 -4.60
CA ASP A 861 -45.39 66.16 -3.34
C ASP A 861 -45.42 64.91 -2.43
N PRO A 862 -45.15 65.04 -1.11
CA PRO A 862 -45.09 63.90 -0.20
C PRO A 862 -46.39 63.09 -0.09
N ALA A 863 -47.56 63.72 -0.21
CA ALA A 863 -48.84 63.02 -0.19
C ALA A 863 -49.09 62.25 -1.49
N VAL A 864 -48.69 62.83 -2.64
CA VAL A 864 -48.71 62.15 -3.94
C VAL A 864 -47.75 60.97 -3.97
N LEU A 865 -46.52 61.13 -3.45
CA LEU A 865 -45.56 60.04 -3.32
C LEU A 865 -46.11 58.89 -2.47
N LYS A 866 -46.63 59.19 -1.27
CA LYS A 866 -47.23 58.20 -0.37
C LYS A 866 -48.38 57.45 -1.05
N ALA A 867 -49.23 58.16 -1.80
CA ALA A 867 -50.36 57.55 -2.50
C ALA A 867 -49.92 56.74 -3.74
N LYS A 868 -48.85 57.13 -4.44
CA LYS A 868 -48.25 56.31 -5.52
C LYS A 868 -47.61 55.03 -4.97
N LEU A 869 -46.87 55.10 -3.87
CA LEU A 869 -46.29 53.94 -3.20
C LEU A 869 -47.38 52.98 -2.70
N GLY A 870 -48.42 53.50 -2.02
CA GLY A 870 -49.55 52.71 -1.55
C GLY A 870 -50.39 52.03 -2.64
N LEU A 871 -50.30 52.48 -3.89
CA LEU A 871 -50.94 51.82 -5.04
C LEU A 871 -50.11 50.67 -5.64
N ILE A 872 -48.80 50.67 -5.46
CA ILE A 872 -47.92 49.56 -5.85
C ILE A 872 -47.89 48.47 -4.77
N GLY A 873 -48.26 48.83 -3.54
CA GLY A 873 -48.34 47.90 -2.42
C GLY A 873 -46.98 47.66 -1.76
N GLY A 874 -46.96 46.71 -0.82
CA GLY A 874 -45.81 46.40 0.02
C GLY A 874 -45.76 47.18 1.35
N GLU A 875 -45.02 46.63 2.31
CA GLU A 875 -44.91 47.18 3.65
C GLU A 875 -44.06 48.46 3.66
N ASP A 876 -44.60 49.54 4.25
CA ASP A 876 -43.88 50.79 4.46
C ASP A 876 -42.92 50.58 5.65
N PRO A 877 -41.59 50.67 5.47
CA PRO A 877 -40.63 50.31 6.53
C PRO A 877 -40.71 51.21 7.77
N GLY A 878 -41.39 52.35 7.67
CA GLY A 878 -41.68 53.25 8.80
C GLY A 878 -42.92 52.88 9.64
N ASN A 879 -43.65 51.81 9.31
CA ASN A 879 -44.87 51.40 10.04
C ASN A 879 -44.97 49.89 10.31
N ALA A 880 -43.83 49.20 10.39
CA ALA A 880 -43.81 47.83 10.92
C ALA A 880 -44.00 47.87 12.46
N PRO A 881 -44.83 47.01 13.06
CA PRO A 881 -44.77 46.79 14.49
C PRO A 881 -43.37 46.26 14.85
N ALA A 882 -42.82 46.70 15.99
CA ALA A 882 -41.40 46.57 16.34
C ALA A 882 -40.82 45.13 16.48
N SER A 883 -41.58 44.10 16.11
CA SER A 883 -41.20 42.69 16.18
C SER A 883 -40.42 42.17 14.97
N ALA A 884 -40.36 42.89 13.85
CA ALA A 884 -39.80 42.38 12.58
C ALA A 884 -38.36 42.85 12.27
N ALA A 885 -37.87 43.90 12.91
CA ALA A 885 -36.59 44.55 12.55
C ALA A 885 -35.31 43.78 13.00
N ALA A 886 -35.44 42.68 13.74
CA ALA A 886 -34.31 41.96 14.34
C ALA A 886 -33.75 40.80 13.47
N ALA A 887 -34.40 40.44 12.35
CA ALA A 887 -34.11 39.21 11.62
C ALA A 887 -33.31 39.38 10.31
N ALA A 888 -32.89 40.59 9.96
CA ALA A 888 -32.26 40.89 8.66
C ALA A 888 -31.06 41.85 8.76
N ALA A 889 -30.05 41.46 9.54
CA ALA A 889 -28.73 42.09 9.51
C ALA A 889 -27.64 41.00 9.44
N PRO A 890 -26.77 40.97 8.41
CA PRO A 890 -25.58 40.14 8.44
C PRO A 890 -24.59 40.67 9.49
N PRO A 891 -23.77 39.83 10.13
CA PRO A 891 -22.82 40.27 11.13
C PRO A 891 -21.69 41.10 10.50
N SER A 892 -21.65 42.40 10.80
CA SER A 892 -20.53 43.27 10.46
C SER A 892 -19.25 42.81 11.19
N PRO A 893 -18.07 42.84 10.53
CA PRO A 893 -16.81 42.54 11.20
C PRO A 893 -16.50 43.60 12.26
N GLY A 894 -16.22 43.15 13.48
CA GLY A 894 -15.89 44.03 14.61
C GLY A 894 -14.53 44.75 14.43
N PRO A 895 -14.37 45.96 14.96
CA PRO A 895 -13.13 46.72 14.84
C PRO A 895 -12.01 46.07 15.67
N ALA A 896 -10.82 45.95 15.07
CA ALA A 896 -9.63 45.48 15.77
C ALA A 896 -9.18 46.51 16.82
N GLY A 897 -9.35 46.17 18.10
CA GLY A 897 -8.77 46.88 19.23
C GLY A 897 -7.57 46.12 19.81
N LYS A 898 -6.43 46.80 19.89
CA LYS A 898 -5.26 46.50 20.73
C LYS A 898 -4.78 47.83 21.32
N PRO A 899 -3.99 47.86 22.41
CA PRO A 899 -3.36 46.72 23.10
C PRO A 899 -4.30 45.91 24.00
#